data_AF-A0A8A4TQG0-F1
#
_entry.id   AF-A0A8A4TQG0-F1
#
_cell.length_a   1.000
_cell.length_b   1.000
_cell.length_c   1.000
_cell.angle_alpha   90.00
_cell.angle_beta   90.00
_cell.angle_gamma   90.00
#
_symmetry.space_group_name_H-M   'P 1'
#
loop_
_entity.id
_entity.type
_entity.pdbx_description
1 polymer ?
#
loop_
_entity_poly.entity_id
_entity_poly.type
_entity_poly.pdbx_seq_one_letter_code
_entity_poly.pdbx_strand_id
1 'polypeptide(L)'
;MGGHSRAGIALILSILCLGSTWAQEKAPVEYAWEDPTKIKTAEICQSCHASEYDVWFKTTHARGFKTLHRKKAAETIAEKMGFHLIKRESLCLTCHYTPIIKNDTLRAVSGVSCESCHGAAADWIDIHNNYGGKGFTWENETPEHKRQRIEQSRELGMRRPSDMYAVAARCFQCHTVPDERLVNVGGHGTGSSDFEYVTWSQGEMRHNFYQSFLTGDGTVNAERSATRKRVMYVLGRALDVEYSLRGLAVAKEKKRYFKAMSRRLRTAGSEVRAIQATVEIPEVVEILALVKQAKKVPGNETDLLAQADRIGEWIKLFLDRSDGSELAALDPLVRGESPPPPEQPVAEPTPATASSAASATGAGSDPSTTPPTSEGATAAATPPAKTGAGATKPPSSAKAAAKRPAVQAVVGAFKTHIRPKATFESIGPGKCGSCHRHETQSTWWFEDAHYASADPFLEQNPENVALARRYGLSADDMAKGTAVCMDCHGTVVTGKEHREVSDGVGCEGCHGPAASYLKPHQKGERELGVQRPGYVDALKLGMLELRDASVRAKTCADCHYITDERLLSAGHKSGADFDYIEGMKQISHWEREVTLSVQAMTKAFAAELSARGPVPKVRLATEVVDRQPEATAPASAQATPAASAKPTTRSRPRTTSTSQSKPKAVRPQVPAPRPVDPISVPDPEAVNPVSLPPFPEIDESMPIEDVLLLLKQRLELLNQIVREKSEKRP
;
A
#
# COMPACT_ATOMS: atom_id res chain seq x y z
N MET A 1 -9.87 -50.68 -43.61
CA MET A 1 -9.31 -51.89 -44.25
C MET A 1 -8.53 -51.44 -45.47
N GLY A 2 -7.30 -51.84 -45.76
CA GLY A 2 -6.29 -52.59 -44.98
C GLY A 2 -4.89 -52.10 -45.43
N GLY A 3 -3.84 -52.44 -44.69
CA GLY A 3 -2.47 -51.95 -44.99
C GLY A 3 -1.58 -52.95 -45.74
N HIS A 4 -0.30 -52.57 -45.88
CA HIS A 4 0.85 -53.40 -46.30
C HIS A 4 0.99 -53.65 -47.84
N SER A 5 2.20 -53.74 -48.42
CA SER A 5 3.55 -53.43 -47.90
C SER A 5 4.63 -53.31 -48.99
N ARG A 6 5.69 -52.54 -48.65
CA ARG A 6 7.11 -52.72 -49.01
C ARG A 6 7.55 -52.97 -50.47
N ALA A 7 8.36 -52.04 -50.97
CA ALA A 7 9.65 -52.33 -51.60
C ALA A 7 10.69 -51.31 -51.09
N GLY A 8 11.99 -51.58 -51.22
CA GLY A 8 13.06 -50.66 -50.84
C GLY A 8 14.40 -51.08 -51.45
N ILE A 9 15.41 -50.22 -51.37
CA ILE A 9 16.82 -50.47 -51.74
C ILE A 9 17.72 -49.49 -50.93
N ALA A 10 19.00 -49.85 -50.75
CA ALA A 10 19.91 -49.24 -49.77
C ALA A 10 20.89 -48.21 -50.38
N LEU A 11 21.54 -47.42 -49.52
CA LEU A 11 22.87 -46.87 -49.82
C LEU A 11 23.75 -46.64 -48.57
N ILE A 12 24.90 -47.33 -48.55
CA ILE A 12 26.23 -46.98 -48.02
C ILE A 12 26.33 -46.19 -46.69
N LEU A 13 27.00 -46.79 -45.69
CA LEU A 13 27.62 -46.06 -44.58
C LEU A 13 28.88 -45.31 -45.02
N SER A 14 29.12 -44.14 -44.45
CA SER A 14 30.46 -43.53 -44.40
C SER A 14 30.64 -42.87 -43.03
N ILE A 15 31.70 -43.27 -42.32
CA ILE A 15 31.94 -42.86 -40.93
C ILE A 15 32.72 -41.56 -40.92
N LEU A 16 32.13 -40.51 -40.34
CA LEU A 16 32.81 -39.25 -40.03
C LEU A 16 32.62 -38.95 -38.55
N CYS A 17 33.59 -39.38 -37.74
CA CYS A 17 33.66 -39.06 -36.31
C CYS A 17 34.11 -37.60 -36.11
N LEU A 18 33.21 -36.65 -36.36
CA LEU A 18 33.34 -35.29 -35.82
C LEU A 18 32.75 -35.28 -34.42
N GLY A 19 33.61 -35.13 -33.42
CA GLY A 19 33.21 -35.16 -32.01
C GLY A 19 32.37 -33.94 -31.66
N SER A 20 31.05 -34.09 -31.60
CA SER A 20 30.15 -33.10 -31.02
C SER A 20 30.52 -32.88 -29.55
N THR A 21 31.30 -31.85 -29.25
CA THR A 21 31.41 -31.33 -27.90
C THR A 21 30.04 -30.82 -27.49
N TRP A 22 29.33 -31.62 -26.68
CA TRP A 22 28.13 -31.16 -25.98
C TRP A 22 28.58 -30.10 -24.96
N ALA A 23 28.69 -28.86 -25.44
CA ALA A 23 28.76 -27.71 -24.58
C ALA A 23 27.44 -27.66 -23.81
N GLN A 24 27.46 -28.20 -22.59
CA GLN A 24 26.31 -28.25 -21.71
C GLN A 24 26.01 -26.81 -21.28
N GLU A 25 25.14 -26.14 -22.06
CA GLU A 25 24.65 -24.81 -21.74
C GLU A 25 24.12 -24.82 -20.31
N LYS A 26 24.77 -24.06 -19.43
CA LYS A 26 24.31 -23.93 -18.04
C LYS A 26 22.92 -23.32 -18.09
N ALA A 27 21.92 -24.10 -17.68
CA ALA A 27 20.55 -23.65 -17.63
C ALA A 27 20.47 -22.30 -16.87
N PRO A 28 19.77 -21.29 -17.41
CA PRO A 28 19.66 -20.00 -16.74
C PRO A 28 19.04 -20.17 -15.37
N VAL A 29 19.49 -19.38 -14.40
CA VAL A 29 19.03 -19.47 -13.00
C VAL A 29 17.64 -18.86 -12.88
N GLU A 30 16.61 -19.62 -13.27
CA GLU A 30 15.23 -19.15 -13.43
C GLU A 30 14.63 -18.54 -12.14
N TYR A 31 15.16 -18.88 -10.96
CA TYR A 31 14.57 -18.55 -9.65
C TYR A 31 15.54 -17.84 -8.67
N ALA A 32 16.37 -16.90 -9.15
CA ALA A 32 17.18 -16.03 -8.30
C ALA A 32 17.28 -14.58 -8.84
N TRP A 33 17.20 -13.58 -7.96
CA TRP A 33 17.39 -12.15 -8.32
C TRP A 33 18.85 -11.71 -8.43
N GLU A 34 19.74 -12.48 -7.81
CA GLU A 34 21.19 -12.29 -7.77
C GLU A 34 21.85 -13.55 -8.31
N ASP A 35 23.07 -13.44 -8.85
CA ASP A 35 23.83 -14.60 -9.31
C ASP A 35 24.15 -15.55 -8.14
N PRO A 36 23.58 -16.77 -8.09
CA PRO A 36 23.75 -17.71 -6.97
C PRO A 36 25.16 -18.32 -6.92
N THR A 37 26.00 -18.09 -7.93
CA THR A 37 27.41 -18.49 -7.92
C THR A 37 28.30 -17.43 -7.24
N LYS A 38 27.77 -16.21 -7.07
CA LYS A 38 28.44 -15.06 -6.44
C LYS A 38 27.97 -14.77 -5.01
N ILE A 39 27.05 -15.56 -4.49
CA ILE A 39 26.57 -15.50 -3.10
C ILE A 39 27.65 -16.02 -2.14
N LYS A 40 27.95 -15.27 -1.08
CA LYS A 40 28.96 -15.57 -0.05
C LYS A 40 28.38 -15.93 1.33
N THR A 41 27.06 -15.82 1.49
CA THR A 41 26.25 -16.03 2.69
C THR A 41 26.38 -14.93 3.77
N ALA A 42 25.36 -14.82 4.62
CA ALA A 42 25.23 -13.71 5.60
C ALA A 42 26.35 -13.71 6.66
N GLU A 43 26.93 -14.88 6.92
CA GLU A 43 28.03 -15.11 7.85
C GLU A 43 29.31 -14.37 7.44
N ILE A 44 29.57 -14.17 6.14
CA ILE A 44 30.72 -13.35 5.70
C ILE A 44 30.52 -11.88 6.11
N CYS A 45 29.29 -11.38 6.02
CA CYS A 45 28.93 -10.02 6.43
C CYS A 45 29.04 -9.85 7.95
N GLN A 46 28.65 -10.87 8.74
CA GLN A 46 28.71 -10.84 10.20
C GLN A 46 30.11 -10.53 10.74
N SER A 47 31.17 -10.97 10.05
CA SER A 47 32.56 -10.76 10.47
C SER A 47 32.99 -9.29 10.55
N CYS A 48 32.31 -8.38 9.83
CA CYS A 48 32.54 -6.94 9.89
C CYS A 48 31.31 -6.14 10.36
N HIS A 49 30.10 -6.70 10.22
CA HIS A 49 28.81 -6.07 10.50
C HIS A 49 28.00 -6.86 11.52
N ALA A 50 28.63 -7.15 12.67
CA ALA A 50 28.02 -7.91 13.74
C ALA A 50 26.73 -7.23 14.25
N SER A 51 26.74 -5.92 14.49
CA SER A 51 25.58 -5.14 14.95
C SER A 51 24.39 -5.23 13.97
N GLU A 52 24.64 -5.07 12.68
CA GLU A 52 23.62 -5.21 11.63
C GLU A 52 23.08 -6.63 11.52
N TYR A 53 23.97 -7.63 11.55
CA TYR A 53 23.62 -9.05 11.49
C TYR A 53 22.73 -9.44 12.68
N ASP A 54 23.06 -8.96 13.88
CA ASP A 54 22.32 -9.26 15.10
C ASP A 54 20.90 -8.69 15.08
N VAL A 55 20.66 -7.58 14.36
CA VAL A 55 19.29 -7.14 14.06
C VAL A 55 18.66 -8.05 13.01
N TRP A 56 19.31 -8.24 11.86
CA TRP A 56 18.80 -9.02 10.73
C TRP A 56 18.33 -10.42 11.15
N PHE A 57 19.11 -11.13 11.97
CA PHE A 57 18.83 -12.49 12.41
C PHE A 57 17.51 -12.63 13.18
N LYS A 58 17.07 -11.54 13.84
CA LYS A 58 15.82 -11.47 14.62
C LYS A 58 14.59 -11.18 13.73
N THR A 59 14.80 -10.74 12.49
CA THR A 59 13.71 -10.32 11.56
C THR A 59 12.95 -11.48 10.93
N THR A 60 11.81 -11.17 10.31
CA THR A 60 11.00 -12.10 9.50
C THR A 60 11.76 -12.60 8.26
N HIS A 61 12.66 -11.78 7.69
CA HIS A 61 13.52 -12.17 6.57
C HIS A 61 14.44 -13.35 6.92
N ALA A 62 15.16 -13.28 8.05
CA ALA A 62 15.99 -14.39 8.52
C ALA A 62 15.15 -15.57 9.02
N ARG A 63 14.17 -15.31 9.90
CA ARG A 63 13.33 -16.37 10.52
C ARG A 63 12.48 -17.14 9.50
N GLY A 64 12.12 -16.52 8.38
CA GLY A 64 11.40 -17.15 7.26
C GLY A 64 12.07 -18.43 6.75
N PHE A 65 13.40 -18.54 6.90
CA PHE A 65 14.12 -19.76 6.57
C PHE A 65 13.59 -21.00 7.30
N LYS A 66 13.26 -20.86 8.60
CA LYS A 66 12.83 -21.97 9.45
C LYS A 66 11.32 -22.21 9.39
N THR A 67 10.53 -21.22 8.98
CA THR A 67 9.06 -21.23 9.16
C THR A 67 8.23 -21.25 7.86
N LEU A 68 8.64 -20.55 6.79
CA LEU A 68 7.75 -20.29 5.65
C LEU A 68 7.33 -21.57 4.91
N HIS A 69 8.30 -22.40 4.55
CA HIS A 69 8.14 -23.71 3.91
C HIS A 69 7.35 -24.77 4.72
N ARG A 70 6.90 -24.45 5.94
CA ARG A 70 6.10 -25.32 6.83
C ARG A 70 4.68 -24.81 7.05
N LYS A 71 4.30 -23.72 6.39
CA LYS A 71 2.92 -23.22 6.42
C LYS A 71 2.11 -24.01 5.39
N LYS A 72 0.94 -24.54 5.77
CA LYS A 72 0.05 -25.24 4.83
C LYS A 72 -0.29 -24.38 3.60
N ALA A 73 -0.45 -23.08 3.83
CA ALA A 73 -0.49 -22.03 2.81
C ALA A 73 0.58 -22.14 1.71
N ALA A 74 1.85 -22.32 2.09
CA ALA A 74 2.98 -22.36 1.17
C ALA A 74 3.07 -23.72 0.45
N GLU A 75 2.72 -24.82 1.13
CA GLU A 75 2.58 -26.15 0.52
C GLU A 75 1.56 -26.13 -0.61
N THR A 76 0.34 -25.64 -0.34
CA THR A 76 -0.76 -25.56 -1.33
C THR A 76 -0.40 -24.66 -2.52
N ILE A 77 0.37 -23.59 -2.32
CA ILE A 77 0.87 -22.73 -3.41
C ILE A 77 1.92 -23.48 -4.24
N ALA A 78 2.86 -24.17 -3.59
CA ALA A 78 3.92 -24.92 -4.26
C ALA A 78 3.35 -26.09 -5.08
N GLU A 79 2.40 -26.85 -4.51
CA GLU A 79 1.66 -27.93 -5.15
C GLU A 79 0.96 -27.45 -6.44
N LYS A 80 0.16 -26.38 -6.35
CA LYS A 80 -0.51 -25.76 -7.51
C LYS A 80 0.45 -25.24 -8.58
N MET A 81 1.65 -24.83 -8.19
CA MET A 81 2.68 -24.34 -9.11
C MET A 81 3.53 -25.46 -9.74
N GLY A 82 3.46 -26.69 -9.21
CA GLY A 82 4.26 -27.84 -9.65
C GLY A 82 5.60 -28.02 -8.92
N PHE A 83 5.85 -27.30 -7.82
CA PHE A 83 7.12 -27.35 -7.09
C PHE A 83 7.08 -28.36 -5.92
N HIS A 84 7.85 -29.43 -6.02
CA HIS A 84 7.94 -30.44 -4.95
C HIS A 84 8.70 -29.94 -3.71
N LEU A 85 9.68 -29.04 -3.86
CA LEU A 85 10.54 -28.56 -2.76
C LEU A 85 10.68 -27.02 -2.75
N ILE A 86 9.99 -26.33 -1.85
CA ILE A 86 10.05 -24.85 -1.70
C ILE A 86 11.50 -24.30 -1.53
N LYS A 87 12.44 -25.13 -1.05
CA LYS A 87 13.85 -24.75 -0.82
C LYS A 87 14.84 -25.15 -1.92
N ARG A 88 14.39 -25.75 -3.03
CA ARG A 88 15.23 -26.08 -4.18
C ARG A 88 14.48 -25.80 -5.48
N GLU A 89 15.16 -25.26 -6.48
CA GLU A 89 14.68 -25.24 -7.88
C GLU A 89 13.20 -24.79 -8.02
N SER A 90 12.81 -23.76 -7.26
CA SER A 90 11.44 -23.23 -7.28
C SER A 90 11.40 -21.71 -7.19
N LEU A 91 10.39 -21.13 -7.82
CA LEU A 91 10.11 -19.69 -7.85
C LEU A 91 10.03 -19.04 -6.45
N CYS A 92 9.75 -19.83 -5.41
CA CYS A 92 9.76 -19.38 -4.02
C CYS A 92 11.14 -18.88 -3.56
N LEU A 93 12.22 -19.36 -4.17
CA LEU A 93 13.60 -18.93 -3.87
C LEU A 93 13.80 -17.44 -4.15
N THR A 94 13.24 -16.95 -5.25
CA THR A 94 13.34 -15.58 -5.76
C THR A 94 13.02 -14.51 -4.70
N CYS A 95 11.99 -14.72 -3.85
CA CYS A 95 11.49 -13.69 -2.92
C CYS A 95 11.56 -14.04 -1.43
N HIS A 96 11.92 -15.27 -1.04
CA HIS A 96 11.88 -15.72 0.35
C HIS A 96 13.19 -16.29 0.90
N TYR A 97 14.19 -16.46 0.04
CA TYR A 97 15.44 -17.14 0.36
C TYR A 97 16.64 -16.43 -0.27
N THR A 98 17.84 -16.73 0.20
CA THR A 98 19.05 -16.53 -0.60
C THR A 98 19.52 -17.91 -1.05
N PRO A 99 19.52 -18.20 -2.36
CA PRO A 99 19.96 -19.49 -2.88
C PRO A 99 21.44 -19.45 -3.32
N ILE A 100 22.09 -20.60 -3.30
CA ILE A 100 23.35 -20.86 -4.01
C ILE A 100 23.17 -22.01 -5.00
N ILE A 101 24.10 -22.18 -5.94
CA ILE A 101 24.29 -23.46 -6.62
C ILE A 101 25.06 -24.39 -5.68
N LYS A 102 24.52 -25.58 -5.41
CA LYS A 102 25.22 -26.66 -4.69
C LYS A 102 24.92 -28.01 -5.32
N ASN A 103 25.96 -28.72 -5.72
CA ASN A 103 25.88 -29.97 -6.49
C ASN A 103 24.99 -29.78 -7.72
N ASP A 104 25.26 -28.71 -8.48
CA ASP A 104 24.51 -28.20 -9.65
C ASP A 104 23.03 -27.84 -9.44
N THR A 105 22.45 -28.11 -8.26
CA THR A 105 21.09 -27.72 -7.88
C THR A 105 21.02 -26.33 -7.25
N LEU A 106 20.00 -25.54 -7.59
CA LEU A 106 19.74 -24.24 -6.95
C LEU A 106 19.04 -24.44 -5.60
N ARG A 107 19.66 -24.02 -4.49
CA ARG A 107 19.20 -24.34 -3.13
C ARG A 107 19.33 -23.19 -2.14
N ALA A 108 18.27 -22.95 -1.36
CA ALA A 108 18.27 -21.99 -0.25
C ALA A 108 19.30 -22.35 0.85
N VAL A 109 20.18 -21.40 1.17
CA VAL A 109 21.10 -21.48 2.34
C VAL A 109 20.58 -20.69 3.53
N SER A 110 20.02 -19.50 3.29
CA SER A 110 19.41 -18.63 4.29
C SER A 110 18.02 -18.19 3.86
N GLY A 111 17.33 -17.44 4.72
CA GLY A 111 16.21 -16.59 4.31
C GLY A 111 16.70 -15.43 3.43
N VAL A 112 15.85 -14.43 3.22
CA VAL A 112 16.27 -13.14 2.63
C VAL A 112 17.41 -12.57 3.48
N SER A 113 18.58 -12.34 2.88
CA SER A 113 19.84 -12.03 3.58
C SER A 113 20.36 -10.63 3.24
N CYS A 114 21.54 -10.29 3.79
CA CYS A 114 22.31 -9.12 3.41
C CYS A 114 22.42 -8.98 1.87
N GLU A 115 22.75 -10.06 1.18
CA GLU A 115 22.99 -10.07 -0.28
C GLU A 115 21.71 -9.90 -1.10
N SER A 116 20.55 -10.29 -0.56
CA SER A 116 19.25 -10.03 -1.20
C SER A 116 18.93 -8.54 -1.33
N CYS A 117 19.46 -7.71 -0.43
CA CYS A 117 19.33 -6.25 -0.47
C CYS A 117 20.56 -5.61 -1.15
N HIS A 118 21.76 -5.98 -0.71
CA HIS A 118 23.03 -5.33 -1.06
C HIS A 118 23.70 -5.88 -2.33
N GLY A 119 23.16 -6.94 -2.94
CA GLY A 119 23.74 -7.63 -4.09
C GLY A 119 24.62 -8.81 -3.68
N ALA A 120 24.81 -9.78 -4.59
CA ALA A 120 25.72 -10.91 -4.37
C ALA A 120 27.17 -10.43 -4.14
N ALA A 121 27.81 -10.90 -3.07
CA ALA A 121 28.99 -10.24 -2.52
C ALA A 121 30.33 -10.60 -3.18
N ALA A 122 30.41 -11.68 -3.97
CA ALA A 122 31.68 -12.23 -4.42
C ALA A 122 32.61 -11.25 -5.15
N ASP A 123 32.05 -10.36 -5.97
CA ASP A 123 32.84 -9.46 -6.82
C ASP A 123 33.25 -8.17 -6.08
N TRP A 124 32.48 -7.73 -5.07
CA TRP A 124 32.67 -6.43 -4.42
C TRP A 124 33.13 -6.48 -2.96
N ILE A 125 33.09 -7.62 -2.27
CA ILE A 125 33.40 -7.71 -0.83
C ILE A 125 34.84 -7.29 -0.49
N ASP A 126 35.81 -7.67 -1.32
CA ASP A 126 37.22 -7.31 -1.11
C ASP A 126 37.48 -5.83 -1.43
N ILE A 127 36.82 -5.30 -2.47
CA ILE A 127 36.83 -3.87 -2.80
C ILE A 127 36.20 -3.05 -1.67
N HIS A 128 35.09 -3.51 -1.09
CA HIS A 128 34.45 -2.86 0.04
C HIS A 128 35.38 -2.73 1.25
N ASN A 129 36.17 -3.78 1.55
CA ASN A 129 37.02 -3.84 2.73
C ASN A 129 38.44 -3.27 2.56
N ASN A 130 38.90 -3.01 1.33
CA ASN A 130 40.16 -2.32 1.09
C ASN A 130 40.02 -0.81 1.40
N TYR A 131 40.83 -0.22 2.30
CA TYR A 131 40.81 1.22 2.60
C TYR A 131 42.02 2.01 2.05
N GLY A 132 42.86 1.35 1.24
CA GLY A 132 44.15 1.87 0.75
C GLY A 132 45.32 0.90 0.98
N GLY A 133 45.04 -0.36 1.33
CA GLY A 133 46.05 -1.36 1.70
C GLY A 133 46.51 -1.27 3.17
N LYS A 134 47.67 -1.88 3.45
CA LYS A 134 48.18 -2.09 4.81
C LYS A 134 48.44 -0.75 5.53
N GLY A 135 47.81 -0.56 6.68
CA GLY A 135 47.93 0.65 7.50
C GLY A 135 46.82 1.69 7.26
N PHE A 136 45.96 1.48 6.26
CA PHE A 136 44.77 2.29 6.06
C PHE A 136 43.53 1.66 6.71
N THR A 137 42.69 2.51 7.30
CA THR A 137 41.40 2.20 7.92
C THR A 137 40.33 3.14 7.36
N TRP A 138 39.07 2.97 7.78
CA TRP A 138 37.99 3.90 7.41
C TRP A 138 38.20 5.34 7.92
N GLU A 139 39.09 5.52 8.90
CA GLU A 139 39.40 6.81 9.55
C GLU A 139 40.40 7.65 8.75
N ASN A 140 41.38 7.00 8.11
CA ASN A 140 42.50 7.65 7.41
C ASN A 140 42.51 7.42 5.89
N GLU A 141 41.51 6.71 5.34
CA GLU A 141 41.28 6.57 3.90
C GLU A 141 41.26 7.93 3.18
N THR A 142 42.00 8.05 2.08
CA THR A 142 42.03 9.31 1.31
C THR A 142 40.69 9.58 0.60
N PRO A 143 40.25 10.85 0.45
CA PRO A 143 39.00 11.17 -0.23
C PRO A 143 38.91 10.69 -1.69
N GLU A 144 40.05 10.49 -2.36
CA GLU A 144 40.11 9.94 -3.71
C GLU A 144 39.94 8.41 -3.72
N HIS A 145 40.69 7.68 -2.89
CA HIS A 145 40.50 6.24 -2.72
C HIS A 145 39.04 5.91 -2.33
N LYS A 146 38.47 6.71 -1.43
CA LYS A 146 37.07 6.58 -1.00
C LYS A 146 36.08 6.71 -2.15
N ARG A 147 36.29 7.65 -3.08
CA ARG A 147 35.47 7.77 -4.30
C ARG A 147 35.61 6.54 -5.19
N GLN A 148 36.85 6.19 -5.55
CA GLN A 148 37.16 5.08 -6.45
C GLN A 148 36.57 3.75 -5.93
N ARG A 149 36.80 3.45 -4.64
CA ARG A 149 36.24 2.28 -3.96
C ARG A 149 34.72 2.25 -3.93
N ILE A 150 34.09 3.39 -3.63
CA ILE A 150 32.63 3.48 -3.61
C ILE A 150 32.08 3.15 -5.00
N GLU A 151 32.64 3.73 -6.06
CA GLU A 151 32.14 3.52 -7.42
C GLU A 151 32.43 2.11 -7.93
N GLN A 152 33.67 1.61 -7.80
CA GLN A 152 34.02 0.23 -8.16
C GLN A 152 33.14 -0.79 -7.43
N SER A 153 32.84 -0.58 -6.13
CA SER A 153 31.92 -1.48 -5.41
C SER A 153 30.50 -1.45 -6.00
N ARG A 154 30.01 -0.30 -6.50
CA ARG A 154 28.69 -0.17 -7.14
C ARG A 154 28.67 -0.79 -8.54
N GLU A 155 29.70 -0.56 -9.35
CA GLU A 155 29.90 -1.18 -10.67
C GLU A 155 29.90 -2.71 -10.58
N LEU A 156 30.55 -3.25 -9.53
CA LEU A 156 30.59 -4.69 -9.21
C LEU A 156 29.33 -5.19 -8.46
N GLY A 157 28.28 -4.38 -8.36
CA GLY A 157 26.93 -4.78 -7.92
C GLY A 157 26.51 -4.39 -6.51
N MET A 158 27.36 -3.73 -5.70
CA MET A 158 27.05 -3.38 -4.31
C MET A 158 25.99 -2.27 -4.21
N ARG A 159 24.82 -2.59 -3.65
CA ARG A 159 23.75 -1.61 -3.37
C ARG A 159 23.96 -0.99 -1.99
N ARG A 160 24.67 0.13 -1.97
CA ARG A 160 25.01 0.87 -0.75
C ARG A 160 23.79 1.60 -0.17
N PRO A 161 23.62 1.69 1.17
CA PRO A 161 22.57 2.50 1.80
C PRO A 161 22.57 4.02 1.48
N SER A 162 23.64 4.52 0.84
CA SER A 162 23.70 5.86 0.25
C SER A 162 22.87 5.96 -1.03
N ASP A 163 22.86 4.90 -1.84
CA ASP A 163 22.08 4.74 -3.07
C ASP A 163 20.65 4.30 -2.70
N MET A 164 19.82 5.28 -2.36
CA MET A 164 18.48 5.02 -1.84
C MET A 164 17.62 4.27 -2.86
N TYR A 165 17.74 4.59 -4.15
CA TYR A 165 16.97 3.96 -5.21
C TYR A 165 17.31 2.47 -5.33
N ALA A 166 18.59 2.12 -5.47
CA ALA A 166 19.00 0.73 -5.66
C ALA A 166 18.60 -0.18 -4.48
N VAL A 167 18.68 0.31 -3.24
CA VAL A 167 18.27 -0.45 -2.05
C VAL A 167 16.74 -0.50 -1.90
N ALA A 168 16.03 0.60 -2.11
CA ALA A 168 14.57 0.64 -1.95
C ALA A 168 13.86 -0.19 -3.04
N ALA A 169 14.27 -0.08 -4.30
CA ALA A 169 13.70 -0.80 -5.44
C ALA A 169 13.71 -2.33 -5.22
N ARG A 170 14.77 -2.86 -4.61
CA ARG A 170 14.86 -4.30 -4.26
C ARG A 170 13.84 -4.75 -3.21
N CYS A 171 13.38 -3.86 -2.33
CA CYS A 171 12.23 -4.18 -1.47
C CYS A 171 10.95 -4.33 -2.31
N PHE A 172 10.67 -3.41 -3.24
CA PHE A 172 9.48 -3.47 -4.10
C PHE A 172 9.50 -4.66 -5.05
N GLN A 173 10.66 -5.07 -5.55
CA GLN A 173 10.84 -6.27 -6.38
C GLN A 173 10.19 -7.52 -5.76
N CYS A 174 10.29 -7.68 -4.43
CA CYS A 174 9.67 -8.78 -3.69
C CYS A 174 8.28 -8.42 -3.12
N HIS A 175 8.09 -7.20 -2.59
CA HIS A 175 6.85 -6.79 -1.92
C HIS A 175 5.72 -6.32 -2.86
N THR A 176 5.94 -6.30 -4.18
CA THR A 176 4.89 -6.16 -5.21
C THR A 176 4.50 -7.48 -5.88
N VAL A 177 5.39 -8.48 -5.90
CA VAL A 177 5.23 -9.79 -6.58
C VAL A 177 4.83 -9.63 -8.05
N PRO A 178 5.76 -9.25 -8.93
CA PRO A 178 5.53 -9.12 -10.37
C PRO A 178 5.48 -10.49 -11.09
N ASP A 179 4.59 -11.39 -10.66
CA ASP A 179 4.40 -12.71 -11.29
C ASP A 179 2.91 -13.07 -11.39
N GLU A 180 2.41 -13.19 -12.62
CA GLU A 180 1.01 -13.53 -12.89
C GLU A 180 0.66 -14.99 -12.57
N ARG A 181 1.56 -15.95 -12.84
CA ARG A 181 1.31 -17.39 -12.68
C ARG A 181 1.21 -17.73 -11.19
N LEU A 182 2.09 -17.17 -10.37
CA LEU A 182 2.12 -17.35 -8.92
C LEU A 182 0.82 -16.84 -8.24
N VAL A 183 0.22 -15.78 -8.77
CA VAL A 183 -1.04 -15.21 -8.26
C VAL A 183 -2.28 -15.89 -8.84
N ASN A 184 -2.35 -16.10 -10.16
CA ASN A 184 -3.52 -16.70 -10.82
C ASN A 184 -3.61 -18.23 -10.60
N VAL A 185 -2.50 -18.96 -10.69
CA VAL A 185 -2.46 -20.43 -10.54
C VAL A 185 -2.11 -20.82 -9.10
N GLY A 186 -0.98 -20.34 -8.57
CA GLY A 186 -0.57 -20.62 -7.20
C GLY A 186 -1.56 -20.08 -6.15
N GLY A 187 -2.23 -18.97 -6.45
CA GLY A 187 -3.19 -18.31 -5.57
C GLY A 187 -2.56 -17.26 -4.63
N HIS A 188 -1.29 -16.93 -4.81
CA HIS A 188 -0.51 -15.98 -4.01
C HIS A 188 -1.12 -14.54 -4.03
N GLY A 189 -0.62 -13.66 -3.17
CA GLY A 189 -0.95 -12.22 -3.23
C GLY A 189 0.00 -11.43 -4.14
N THR A 190 -0.43 -10.27 -4.62
CA THR A 190 0.41 -9.23 -5.26
C THR A 190 1.24 -8.47 -4.21
N GLY A 191 1.99 -9.25 -3.42
CA GLY A 191 2.83 -8.80 -2.33
C GLY A 191 2.09 -8.33 -1.07
N SER A 192 2.80 -7.55 -0.25
CA SER A 192 2.33 -7.05 1.05
C SER A 192 1.47 -5.79 0.87
N SER A 193 0.20 -5.88 1.23
CA SER A 193 -0.79 -4.79 1.07
C SER A 193 -0.68 -3.66 2.11
N ASP A 194 0.17 -3.84 3.11
CA ASP A 194 0.53 -2.91 4.18
C ASP A 194 2.02 -2.52 4.13
N PHE A 195 2.67 -2.75 2.99
CA PHE A 195 4.05 -2.33 2.75
C PHE A 195 4.14 -0.81 2.67
N GLU A 196 4.98 -0.22 3.53
CA GLU A 196 5.34 1.20 3.48
C GLU A 196 6.83 1.30 3.84
N TYR A 197 7.62 1.89 2.92
CA TYR A 197 9.07 1.80 2.95
C TYR A 197 9.71 2.44 4.18
N VAL A 198 9.21 3.58 4.68
CA VAL A 198 9.74 4.23 5.89
C VAL A 198 9.47 3.35 7.11
N THR A 199 8.21 2.96 7.32
CA THR A 199 7.77 2.17 8.47
C THR A 199 8.48 0.82 8.54
N TRP A 200 8.66 0.14 7.40
CA TRP A 200 9.32 -1.17 7.35
C TRP A 200 10.85 -1.06 7.49
N SER A 201 11.48 -0.05 6.88
CA SER A 201 12.94 0.15 6.98
C SER A 201 13.41 0.79 8.29
N GLN A 202 12.55 1.55 8.98
CA GLN A 202 12.84 2.15 10.29
C GLN A 202 12.28 1.33 11.48
N GLY A 203 11.42 0.36 11.19
CA GLY A 203 10.93 -0.67 12.10
C GLY A 203 11.79 -1.94 12.06
N GLU A 204 11.21 -3.08 11.65
CA GLU A 204 11.85 -4.41 11.71
C GLU A 204 13.22 -4.46 11.01
N MET A 205 13.41 -3.71 9.91
CA MET A 205 14.63 -3.77 9.11
C MET A 205 15.66 -2.68 9.43
N ARG A 206 15.52 -1.94 10.54
CA ARG A 206 16.44 -0.84 10.88
C ARG A 206 17.78 -1.36 11.39
N HIS A 207 18.87 -1.09 10.67
CA HIS A 207 20.23 -1.51 11.02
C HIS A 207 21.23 -0.37 10.74
N ASN A 208 21.03 0.79 11.34
CA ASN A 208 21.78 2.01 11.04
C ASN A 208 22.76 2.36 12.17
N PHE A 209 23.88 1.64 12.23
CA PHE A 209 24.93 1.84 13.23
C PHE A 209 26.06 2.75 12.74
N TYR A 210 26.08 3.17 11.47
CA TYR A 210 27.16 3.92 10.84
C TYR A 210 27.70 5.09 11.68
N GLN A 211 26.81 5.96 12.19
CA GLN A 211 27.24 7.09 13.04
C GLN A 211 27.82 6.62 14.39
N SER A 212 27.29 5.53 14.94
CA SER A 212 27.79 4.92 16.18
C SER A 212 29.16 4.27 16.01
N PHE A 213 29.52 3.81 14.81
CA PHE A 213 30.89 3.38 14.47
C PHE A 213 31.82 4.58 14.25
N LEU A 214 31.35 5.68 13.65
CA LEU A 214 32.17 6.88 13.43
C LEU A 214 32.55 7.62 14.73
N THR A 215 31.72 7.52 15.79
CA THR A 215 31.89 8.31 17.03
C THR A 215 31.75 7.48 18.31
N GLY A 216 31.98 6.16 18.24
CA GLY A 216 31.77 5.27 19.39
C GLY A 216 32.00 3.79 19.07
N ASP A 217 31.28 2.93 19.78
CA ASP A 217 31.45 1.46 19.81
C ASP A 217 30.59 0.69 18.79
N GLY A 218 29.85 1.38 17.92
CA GLY A 218 28.95 0.72 16.96
C GLY A 218 27.66 0.14 17.55
N THR A 219 27.26 0.45 18.79
CA THR A 219 26.06 -0.12 19.43
C THR A 219 24.74 0.59 19.13
N VAL A 220 24.75 1.87 18.73
CA VAL A 220 23.53 2.68 18.59
C VAL A 220 22.88 2.51 17.21
N ASN A 221 21.79 1.74 17.16
CA ASN A 221 20.94 1.56 15.99
C ASN A 221 20.02 2.79 15.74
N ALA A 222 20.63 3.87 15.26
CA ALA A 222 20.01 5.19 15.16
C ALA A 222 18.89 5.24 14.10
N GLU A 223 17.81 5.95 14.39
CA GLU A 223 16.78 6.25 13.38
C GLU A 223 17.25 7.29 12.36
N ARG A 224 16.73 7.22 11.12
CA ARG A 224 16.98 8.26 10.12
C ARG A 224 16.35 9.60 10.53
N SER A 225 17.01 10.70 10.21
CA SER A 225 16.52 12.06 10.47
C SER A 225 15.14 12.31 9.84
N ALA A 226 14.38 13.27 10.37
CA ALA A 226 13.09 13.68 9.79
C ALA A 226 13.22 14.02 8.29
N THR A 227 14.24 14.81 7.92
CA THR A 227 14.57 15.15 6.53
C THR A 227 14.74 13.91 5.65
N ARG A 228 15.62 12.97 6.05
CA ARG A 228 15.86 11.72 5.30
C ARG A 228 14.61 10.83 5.25
N LYS A 229 13.79 10.78 6.31
CA LYS A 229 12.51 10.04 6.31
C LYS A 229 11.49 10.61 5.32
N ARG A 230 11.41 11.93 5.13
CA ARG A 230 10.56 12.56 4.10
C ARG A 230 11.00 12.16 2.69
N VAL A 231 12.30 12.21 2.39
CA VAL A 231 12.86 11.74 1.10
C VAL A 231 12.55 10.24 0.88
N MET A 232 12.76 9.41 1.91
CA MET A 232 12.42 7.99 1.88
C MET A 232 10.92 7.75 1.63
N TYR A 233 10.03 8.60 2.15
CA TYR A 233 8.59 8.48 1.95
C TYR A 233 8.17 8.74 0.50
N VAL A 234 8.65 9.85 -0.09
CA VAL A 234 8.38 10.17 -1.50
C VAL A 234 8.94 9.09 -2.41
N LEU A 235 10.19 8.65 -2.17
CA LEU A 235 10.81 7.51 -2.84
C LEU A 235 9.95 6.24 -2.74
N GLY A 236 9.47 5.91 -1.54
CA GLY A 236 8.65 4.72 -1.30
C GLY A 236 7.32 4.76 -2.04
N ARG A 237 6.60 5.89 -2.02
CA ARG A 237 5.33 6.03 -2.75
C ARG A 237 5.52 6.00 -4.26
N ALA A 238 6.58 6.62 -4.77
CA ALA A 238 6.89 6.63 -6.20
C ALA A 238 7.36 5.26 -6.71
N LEU A 239 8.16 4.51 -5.93
CA LEU A 239 8.53 3.14 -6.28
C LEU A 239 7.34 2.16 -6.24
N ASP A 240 6.35 2.37 -5.36
CA ASP A 240 5.13 1.55 -5.38
C ASP A 240 4.31 1.76 -6.66
N VAL A 241 4.34 2.97 -7.23
CA VAL A 241 3.81 3.26 -8.57
C VAL A 241 4.66 2.56 -9.64
N GLU A 242 5.99 2.74 -9.61
CA GLU A 242 6.93 2.18 -10.59
C GLU A 242 6.75 0.65 -10.71
N TYR A 243 6.83 -0.05 -9.58
CA TYR A 243 6.71 -1.50 -9.53
C TYR A 243 5.27 -2.01 -9.74
N SER A 244 4.25 -1.18 -9.50
CA SER A 244 2.89 -1.52 -9.91
C SER A 244 2.73 -1.50 -11.43
N LEU A 245 3.41 -0.60 -12.15
CA LEU A 245 3.46 -0.61 -13.62
C LEU A 245 4.29 -1.79 -14.15
N ARG A 246 5.45 -2.10 -13.54
CA ARG A 246 6.25 -3.28 -13.91
C ARG A 246 5.47 -4.59 -13.72
N GLY A 247 4.67 -4.72 -12.66
CA GLY A 247 3.79 -5.88 -12.48
C GLY A 247 2.60 -5.90 -13.44
N LEU A 248 2.01 -4.75 -13.79
CA LEU A 248 0.99 -4.71 -14.84
C LEU A 248 1.54 -5.07 -16.23
N ALA A 249 2.81 -4.79 -16.51
CA ALA A 249 3.45 -5.12 -17.78
C ALA A 249 3.48 -6.64 -18.06
N VAL A 250 3.71 -7.48 -17.03
CA VAL A 250 3.76 -8.94 -17.19
C VAL A 250 2.38 -9.62 -17.23
N ALA A 251 1.29 -8.86 -17.07
CA ALA A 251 -0.07 -9.40 -17.06
C ALA A 251 -0.58 -9.69 -18.47
N LYS A 252 -1.04 -10.93 -18.71
CA LYS A 252 -1.50 -11.43 -20.01
C LYS A 252 -3.01 -11.57 -20.07
N GLU A 253 -3.70 -11.65 -18.93
CA GLU A 253 -5.15 -11.79 -18.86
C GLU A 253 -5.81 -10.83 -17.85
N LYS A 254 -7.09 -10.45 -18.05
CA LYS A 254 -7.86 -9.64 -17.08
C LYS A 254 -8.34 -10.45 -15.85
N LYS A 255 -7.51 -11.36 -15.35
CA LYS A 255 -7.76 -12.22 -14.18
C LYS A 255 -7.36 -11.53 -12.86
N ARG A 256 -7.48 -12.26 -11.75
CA ARG A 256 -7.16 -11.85 -10.37
C ARG A 256 -5.84 -11.07 -10.25
N TYR A 257 -4.78 -11.49 -10.93
CA TYR A 257 -3.49 -10.78 -10.93
C TYR A 257 -3.60 -9.35 -11.48
N PHE A 258 -4.07 -9.20 -12.73
CA PHE A 258 -4.25 -7.90 -13.37
C PHE A 258 -5.16 -6.97 -12.55
N LYS A 259 -6.25 -7.49 -11.98
CA LYS A 259 -7.13 -6.73 -11.08
C LYS A 259 -6.37 -6.24 -9.83
N ALA A 260 -5.67 -7.14 -9.14
CA ALA A 260 -4.95 -6.81 -7.91
C ALA A 260 -3.76 -5.85 -8.14
N MET A 261 -3.05 -5.96 -9.27
CA MET A 261 -2.02 -5.00 -9.67
C MET A 261 -2.60 -3.64 -10.10
N SER A 262 -3.74 -3.64 -10.81
CA SER A 262 -4.44 -2.40 -11.18
C SER A 262 -4.90 -1.63 -9.94
N ARG A 263 -5.50 -2.34 -8.97
CA ARG A 263 -5.78 -1.83 -7.63
C ARG A 263 -4.53 -1.24 -6.97
N ARG A 264 -3.40 -1.96 -6.99
CA ARG A 264 -2.15 -1.49 -6.37
C ARG A 264 -1.68 -0.17 -6.98
N LEU A 265 -1.68 -0.05 -8.31
CA LEU A 265 -1.36 1.20 -9.00
C LEU A 265 -2.31 2.35 -8.62
N ARG A 266 -3.61 2.07 -8.43
CA ARG A 266 -4.58 3.07 -7.95
C ARG A 266 -4.27 3.53 -6.53
N THR A 267 -4.02 2.60 -5.59
CA THR A 267 -3.59 2.96 -4.23
C THR A 267 -2.31 3.78 -4.25
N ALA A 268 -1.26 3.32 -4.92
CA ALA A 268 0.03 4.00 -4.98
C ALA A 268 -0.10 5.41 -5.60
N GLY A 269 -0.82 5.54 -6.72
CA GLY A 269 -1.09 6.83 -7.35
C GLY A 269 -1.91 7.79 -6.47
N SER A 270 -2.83 7.27 -5.64
CA SER A 270 -3.60 8.06 -4.67
C SER A 270 -2.73 8.57 -3.51
N GLU A 271 -1.80 7.76 -2.99
CA GLU A 271 -0.79 8.22 -2.02
C GLU A 271 0.17 9.27 -2.62
N VAL A 272 0.56 9.10 -3.89
CA VAL A 272 1.39 10.09 -4.61
C VAL A 272 0.62 11.39 -4.90
N ARG A 273 -0.68 11.33 -5.21
CA ARG A 273 -1.56 12.52 -5.27
C ARG A 273 -1.64 13.23 -3.92
N ALA A 274 -1.71 12.50 -2.81
CA ALA A 274 -1.73 13.09 -1.47
C ALA A 274 -0.42 13.82 -1.11
N ILE A 275 0.74 13.32 -1.57
CA ILE A 275 2.03 14.05 -1.49
C ILE A 275 1.94 15.36 -2.27
N GLN A 276 1.59 15.31 -3.55
CA GLN A 276 1.52 16.50 -4.42
C GLN A 276 0.52 17.57 -3.95
N ALA A 277 -0.58 17.16 -3.32
CA ALA A 277 -1.57 18.06 -2.73
C ALA A 277 -1.11 18.68 -1.39
N THR A 278 -0.03 18.18 -0.80
CA THR A 278 0.53 18.64 0.50
C THR A 278 1.79 19.48 0.30
N VAL A 279 2.60 19.16 -0.71
CA VAL A 279 3.75 19.96 -1.18
C VAL A 279 3.96 19.71 -2.67
N GLU A 280 4.17 20.78 -3.43
CA GLU A 280 4.44 20.69 -4.86
C GLU A 280 5.86 20.18 -5.12
N ILE A 281 5.99 19.05 -5.81
CA ILE A 281 7.28 18.46 -6.20
C ILE A 281 7.26 18.26 -7.73
N PRO A 282 8.08 18.96 -8.53
CA PRO A 282 8.02 18.89 -9.99
C PRO A 282 8.12 17.47 -10.56
N GLU A 283 9.02 16.65 -10.01
CA GLU A 283 9.19 15.26 -10.43
C GLU A 283 7.95 14.40 -10.13
N VAL A 284 7.16 14.73 -9.10
CA VAL A 284 5.91 14.03 -8.77
C VAL A 284 4.79 14.38 -9.74
N VAL A 285 4.74 15.62 -10.25
CA VAL A 285 3.80 16.02 -11.32
C VAL A 285 4.01 15.16 -12.57
N GLU A 286 5.26 14.95 -12.97
CA GLU A 286 5.62 14.12 -14.14
C GLU A 286 5.30 12.63 -13.91
N ILE A 287 5.57 12.10 -12.71
CA ILE A 287 5.18 10.72 -12.34
C ILE A 287 3.65 10.55 -12.42
N LEU A 288 2.87 11.52 -11.93
CA LEU A 288 1.41 11.49 -12.01
C LEU A 288 0.90 11.63 -13.46
N ALA A 289 1.57 12.42 -14.30
CA ALA A 289 1.27 12.53 -15.72
C ALA A 289 1.47 11.20 -16.45
N LEU A 290 2.55 10.47 -16.16
CA LEU A 290 2.80 9.12 -16.69
C LEU A 290 1.73 8.13 -16.22
N VAL A 291 1.38 8.11 -14.92
CA VAL A 291 0.29 7.26 -14.40
C VAL A 291 -1.06 7.55 -15.05
N LYS A 292 -1.31 8.79 -15.48
CA LYS A 292 -2.52 9.16 -16.24
C LYS A 292 -2.48 8.69 -17.70
N GLN A 293 -1.29 8.65 -18.32
CA GLN A 293 -1.08 8.19 -19.70
C GLN A 293 -1.03 6.66 -19.84
N ALA A 294 -0.65 5.94 -18.78
CA ALA A 294 -0.51 4.49 -18.75
C ALA A 294 -1.78 3.73 -19.19
N LYS A 295 -1.68 3.06 -20.35
CA LYS A 295 -2.71 2.16 -20.89
C LYS A 295 -2.68 0.83 -20.14
N LYS A 296 -3.42 0.77 -19.04
CA LYS A 296 -3.56 -0.42 -18.18
C LYS A 296 -4.42 -1.49 -18.87
N VAL A 297 -3.84 -2.22 -19.80
CA VAL A 297 -4.45 -3.40 -20.45
C VAL A 297 -3.44 -4.55 -20.50
N PRO A 298 -3.86 -5.82 -20.40
CA PRO A 298 -2.95 -6.94 -20.51
C PRO A 298 -2.22 -6.98 -21.87
N GLY A 299 -0.99 -7.48 -21.88
CA GLY A 299 -0.15 -7.57 -23.07
C GLY A 299 0.49 -6.25 -23.53
N ASN A 300 0.26 -5.12 -22.83
CA ASN A 300 0.88 -3.82 -23.13
C ASN A 300 2.28 -3.67 -22.49
N GLU A 301 3.09 -4.73 -22.54
CA GLU A 301 4.31 -4.89 -21.75
C GLU A 301 5.33 -3.75 -22.01
N THR A 302 5.67 -3.50 -23.28
CA THR A 302 6.70 -2.52 -23.67
C THR A 302 6.38 -1.09 -23.24
N ASP A 303 5.12 -0.65 -23.37
CA ASP A 303 4.68 0.69 -22.98
C ASP A 303 4.66 0.86 -21.46
N LEU A 304 4.16 -0.16 -20.73
CA LEU A 304 4.12 -0.14 -19.27
C LEU A 304 5.52 -0.21 -18.64
N LEU A 305 6.46 -0.95 -19.22
CA LEU A 305 7.87 -0.94 -18.82
C LEU A 305 8.54 0.41 -19.12
N ALA A 306 8.41 0.95 -20.34
CA ALA A 306 9.00 2.23 -20.71
C ALA A 306 8.49 3.39 -19.84
N GLN A 307 7.22 3.36 -19.41
CA GLN A 307 6.68 4.33 -18.46
C GLN A 307 7.20 4.11 -17.03
N ALA A 308 7.39 2.86 -16.60
CA ALA A 308 8.03 2.55 -15.32
C ALA A 308 9.50 3.00 -15.29
N ASP A 309 10.27 2.79 -16.35
CA ASP A 309 11.66 3.23 -16.45
C ASP A 309 11.79 4.76 -16.35
N ARG A 310 10.92 5.50 -17.05
CA ARG A 310 10.84 6.97 -16.95
C ARG A 310 10.42 7.46 -15.57
N ILE A 311 9.54 6.76 -14.86
CA ILE A 311 9.25 7.05 -13.44
C ILE A 311 10.50 6.80 -12.60
N GLY A 312 11.26 5.74 -12.86
CA GLY A 312 12.55 5.48 -12.25
C GLY A 312 13.59 6.58 -12.50
N GLU A 313 13.56 7.26 -13.65
CA GLU A 313 14.41 8.44 -13.93
C GLU A 313 13.99 9.64 -13.07
N TRP A 314 12.70 9.99 -13.04
CA TRP A 314 12.18 11.08 -12.21
C TRP A 314 12.44 10.87 -10.71
N ILE A 315 12.35 9.64 -10.22
CA ILE A 315 12.68 9.30 -8.83
C ILE A 315 14.16 9.59 -8.54
N LYS A 316 15.08 9.23 -9.44
CA LYS A 316 16.52 9.52 -9.27
C LYS A 316 16.77 11.03 -9.25
N LEU A 317 16.15 11.77 -10.19
CA LEU A 317 16.28 13.23 -10.24
C LEU A 317 15.77 13.92 -8.97
N PHE A 318 14.68 13.43 -8.37
CA PHE A 318 14.20 13.90 -7.07
C PHE A 318 15.22 13.63 -5.94
N LEU A 319 15.81 12.43 -5.91
CA LEU A 319 16.83 12.07 -4.89
C LEU A 319 18.11 12.91 -5.01
N ASP A 320 18.51 13.30 -6.22
CA ASP A 320 19.67 14.16 -6.47
C ASP A 320 19.41 15.63 -6.08
N ARG A 321 18.14 16.05 -6.02
CA ARG A 321 17.71 17.44 -5.75
C ARG A 321 17.25 17.69 -4.31
N SER A 322 16.63 16.71 -3.65
CA SER A 322 15.94 16.91 -2.36
C SER A 322 16.66 16.22 -1.19
N ASP A 323 17.10 17.01 -0.21
CA ASP A 323 17.58 16.50 1.08
C ASP A 323 16.44 16.26 2.10
N GLY A 324 15.22 16.73 1.79
CA GLY A 324 14.02 16.65 2.62
C GLY A 324 13.86 17.76 3.67
N SER A 325 14.68 18.82 3.63
CA SER A 325 14.54 20.01 4.47
C SER A 325 13.19 20.71 4.25
N GLU A 326 12.89 21.06 2.99
CA GLU A 326 11.67 21.77 2.56
C GLU A 326 10.39 20.91 2.66
N LEU A 327 10.52 19.58 2.69
CA LEU A 327 9.39 18.64 2.68
C LEU A 327 8.66 18.50 4.04
N ALA A 328 8.74 19.50 4.91
CA ALA A 328 8.20 19.44 6.28
C ALA A 328 6.68 19.22 6.36
N ALA A 329 5.93 19.69 5.36
CA ALA A 329 4.48 19.47 5.28
C ALA A 329 4.10 17.98 5.19
N LEU A 330 5.01 17.10 4.75
CA LEU A 330 4.77 15.65 4.67
C LEU A 330 4.83 14.93 6.02
N ASP A 331 5.28 15.58 7.10
CA ASP A 331 5.50 14.89 8.39
C ASP A 331 4.27 14.13 8.95
N PRO A 332 3.01 14.59 8.81
CA PRO A 332 1.83 13.78 9.15
C PRO A 332 1.72 12.52 8.27
N LEU A 333 1.83 12.67 6.95
CA LEU A 333 1.77 11.55 5.99
C LEU A 333 2.86 10.50 6.25
N VAL A 334 4.06 10.95 6.66
CA VAL A 334 5.20 10.11 7.07
C VAL A 334 4.92 9.34 8.36
N ARG A 335 4.15 9.91 9.30
CA ARG A 335 3.67 9.20 10.51
C ARG A 335 2.45 8.30 10.25
N GLY A 336 1.89 8.31 9.04
CA GLY A 336 0.65 7.62 8.70
C GLY A 336 -0.61 8.34 9.18
N GLU A 337 -0.47 9.57 9.67
CA GLU A 337 -1.60 10.46 9.97
C GLU A 337 -2.27 10.90 8.67
N SER A 338 -3.56 11.16 8.75
CA SER A 338 -4.31 11.74 7.64
C SER A 338 -4.19 13.27 7.70
N PRO A 339 -4.01 13.97 6.55
CA PRO A 339 -3.96 15.42 6.56
C PRO A 339 -5.31 15.96 7.09
N PRO A 340 -5.32 17.09 7.81
CA PRO A 340 -6.56 17.72 8.22
C PRO A 340 -7.42 18.02 6.96
N PRO A 341 -8.76 17.89 7.05
CA PRO A 341 -9.63 18.25 5.94
C PRO A 341 -9.40 19.73 5.56
N PRO A 342 -9.49 20.09 4.28
CA PRO A 342 -9.38 21.49 3.87
C PRO A 342 -10.45 22.30 4.60
N GLU A 343 -10.02 23.39 5.24
CA GLU A 343 -10.87 24.26 6.03
C GLU A 343 -11.99 24.81 5.13
N GLN A 344 -13.22 24.37 5.36
CA GLN A 344 -14.35 24.86 4.58
C GLN A 344 -14.54 26.34 4.86
N PRO A 345 -14.86 27.19 3.86
CA PRO A 345 -15.14 28.59 4.09
C PRO A 345 -16.32 28.72 5.05
N VAL A 346 -16.02 29.06 6.32
CA VAL A 346 -17.04 29.35 7.32
C VAL A 346 -17.75 30.60 6.83
N ALA A 347 -18.99 30.45 6.40
CA ALA A 347 -19.78 31.58 5.92
C ALA A 347 -19.87 32.62 7.05
N GLU A 348 -19.32 33.81 6.81
CA GLU A 348 -19.27 34.86 7.84
C GLU A 348 -20.69 35.12 8.35
N PRO A 349 -20.94 35.05 9.67
CA PRO A 349 -22.26 35.29 10.21
C PRO A 349 -22.63 36.76 9.97
N THR A 350 -23.61 36.98 9.09
CA THR A 350 -24.14 38.31 8.78
C THR A 350 -24.49 39.03 10.09
N PRO A 351 -23.95 40.23 10.35
CA PRO A 351 -24.04 40.85 11.67
C PRO A 351 -25.49 41.16 12.03
N ALA A 352 -26.02 40.42 13.00
CA ALA A 352 -27.37 40.65 13.52
C ALA A 352 -27.45 42.03 14.18
N THR A 353 -28.46 42.81 13.82
CA THR A 353 -28.72 44.13 14.41
C THR A 353 -28.97 44.00 15.92
N ALA A 354 -28.10 44.59 16.73
CA ALA A 354 -28.23 44.53 18.18
C ALA A 354 -29.49 45.27 18.67
N SER A 355 -30.35 44.56 19.40
CA SER A 355 -31.36 45.16 20.26
C SER A 355 -31.05 44.76 21.70
N SER A 356 -30.87 45.75 22.57
CA SER A 356 -30.44 45.56 23.95
C SER A 356 -31.57 45.11 24.87
N ALA A 357 -31.34 44.06 25.66
CA ALA A 357 -32.03 43.81 26.92
C ALA A 357 -31.02 43.25 27.93
N ALA A 358 -31.08 43.71 29.17
CA ALA A 358 -30.10 43.38 30.21
C ALA A 358 -30.48 42.10 30.99
N SER A 359 -29.50 41.54 31.70
CA SER A 359 -29.61 40.30 32.48
C SER A 359 -30.64 40.37 33.61
N ALA A 360 -31.38 39.28 33.81
CA ALA A 360 -32.02 38.94 35.09
C ALA A 360 -31.92 37.43 35.32
N THR A 361 -31.33 37.02 36.44
CA THR A 361 -31.25 35.62 36.87
C THR A 361 -32.45 35.25 37.73
N GLY A 362 -33.12 34.14 37.44
CA GLY A 362 -34.19 33.58 38.27
C GLY A 362 -34.37 32.09 38.01
N ALA A 363 -34.56 31.29 39.07
CA ALA A 363 -34.74 29.84 39.00
C ALA A 363 -36.15 29.45 39.45
N GLY A 364 -36.69 28.34 38.94
CA GLY A 364 -37.98 27.80 39.42
C GLY A 364 -38.56 26.65 38.58
N SER A 365 -38.55 25.45 39.18
CA SER A 365 -39.57 24.38 39.13
C SER A 365 -40.33 24.00 37.83
N ASP A 366 -40.17 22.72 37.47
CA ASP A 366 -41.18 21.75 36.97
C ASP A 366 -42.65 21.95 37.42
N PRO A 367 -43.66 21.23 36.82
CA PRO A 367 -43.73 20.65 35.46
C PRO A 367 -45.15 20.76 34.79
N SER A 368 -45.32 20.12 33.62
CA SER A 368 -46.58 19.57 33.06
C SER A 368 -47.76 20.49 32.66
N THR A 369 -48.16 20.44 31.37
CA THR A 369 -49.51 19.98 30.89
C THR A 369 -49.69 20.11 29.36
N THR A 370 -50.75 19.50 28.80
CA THR A 370 -51.16 19.47 27.37
C THR A 370 -52.71 19.58 27.27
N PRO A 371 -53.39 19.72 26.10
CA PRO A 371 -52.93 20.19 24.77
C PRO A 371 -53.60 21.54 24.31
N PRO A 372 -54.80 21.67 23.67
CA PRO A 372 -55.24 21.18 22.34
C PRO A 372 -55.87 22.22 21.35
N THR A 373 -55.78 21.91 20.04
CA THR A 373 -56.75 22.13 18.91
C THR A 373 -57.55 23.44 18.68
N SER A 374 -57.42 24.02 17.47
CA SER A 374 -58.47 24.49 16.51
C SER A 374 -57.76 25.25 15.34
N GLU A 375 -58.04 25.12 14.04
CA GLU A 375 -59.26 25.15 13.19
C GLU A 375 -59.70 26.55 12.69
N GLY A 376 -60.16 26.64 11.42
CA GLY A 376 -60.59 27.86 10.70
C GLY A 376 -59.59 28.31 9.59
N ALA A 377 -59.90 28.48 8.29
CA ALA A 377 -61.07 29.02 7.55
C ALA A 377 -61.16 30.58 7.58
N THR A 378 -61.50 31.34 6.52
CA THR A 378 -61.79 31.04 5.10
C THR A 378 -61.74 32.31 4.21
N ALA A 379 -61.20 32.18 2.98
CA ALA A 379 -61.76 32.56 1.66
C ALA A 379 -62.30 34.00 1.29
N ALA A 380 -62.56 34.16 -0.02
CA ALA A 380 -63.34 35.21 -0.74
C ALA A 380 -62.67 36.60 -1.03
N ALA A 381 -63.06 37.41 -2.04
CA ALA A 381 -63.64 37.15 -3.38
C ALA A 381 -63.77 38.43 -4.29
N THR A 382 -63.04 38.48 -5.41
CA THR A 382 -63.55 38.90 -6.76
C THR A 382 -63.78 40.47 -7.02
N PRO A 383 -64.42 40.99 -8.12
CA PRO A 383 -63.76 41.82 -9.18
C PRO A 383 -64.53 43.16 -9.53
N PRO A 384 -64.65 43.73 -10.79
CA PRO A 384 -63.96 43.58 -12.11
C PRO A 384 -63.69 44.89 -12.97
N ALA A 385 -63.15 44.71 -14.20
CA ALA A 385 -63.44 45.45 -15.47
C ALA A 385 -62.83 46.88 -15.72
N LYS A 386 -62.64 47.41 -16.96
CA LYS A 386 -62.61 46.92 -18.38
C LYS A 386 -62.01 47.99 -19.37
N THR A 387 -61.81 47.61 -20.65
CA THR A 387 -61.51 48.45 -21.87
C THR A 387 -60.06 48.98 -22.02
N GLY A 388 -59.54 49.32 -23.21
CA GLY A 388 -60.10 49.38 -24.59
C GLY A 388 -59.12 48.88 -25.69
N ALA A 389 -59.34 49.20 -26.98
CA ALA A 389 -58.71 48.49 -28.12
C ALA A 389 -58.25 49.37 -29.32
N GLY A 390 -57.39 48.82 -30.19
CA GLY A 390 -56.99 49.35 -31.51
C GLY A 390 -55.99 48.43 -32.22
N ALA A 391 -56.08 48.23 -33.55
CA ALA A 391 -55.27 47.20 -34.25
C ALA A 391 -55.02 47.43 -35.77
N THR A 392 -53.80 47.13 -36.21
CA THR A 392 -53.31 46.88 -37.60
C THR A 392 -51.91 46.22 -37.51
N LYS A 393 -51.34 45.50 -38.49
CA LYS A 393 -51.85 44.71 -39.64
C LYS A 393 -50.77 43.62 -39.97
N PRO A 394 -51.12 42.38 -40.36
CA PRO A 394 -50.17 41.26 -40.54
C PRO A 394 -49.60 41.16 -41.99
N PRO A 395 -48.75 40.18 -42.37
CA PRO A 395 -48.28 39.01 -41.61
C PRO A 395 -46.76 38.69 -41.64
N SER A 396 -46.33 37.79 -40.74
CA SER A 396 -45.22 36.85 -40.99
C SER A 396 -45.50 35.54 -40.25
N SER A 397 -45.20 34.39 -40.88
CA SER A 397 -45.57 33.07 -40.37
C SER A 397 -44.59 32.58 -39.29
N ALA A 398 -44.88 32.90 -38.03
CA ALA A 398 -44.17 32.30 -36.90
C ALA A 398 -44.41 30.78 -36.88
N LYS A 399 -43.36 29.99 -37.19
CA LYS A 399 -43.36 28.55 -36.87
C LYS A 399 -43.66 28.40 -35.38
N ALA A 400 -44.57 27.47 -35.05
CA ALA A 400 -44.86 27.17 -33.65
C ALA A 400 -43.58 26.77 -32.92
N ALA A 401 -43.14 27.58 -31.96
CA ALA A 401 -42.01 27.27 -31.13
C ALA A 401 -42.36 26.05 -30.29
N ALA A 402 -41.81 24.88 -30.65
CA ALA A 402 -41.94 23.68 -29.85
C ALA A 402 -41.47 24.00 -28.42
N LYS A 403 -42.36 23.83 -27.44
CA LYS A 403 -42.00 24.03 -26.02
C LYS A 403 -40.77 23.19 -25.74
N ARG A 404 -39.65 23.83 -25.37
CA ARG A 404 -38.50 23.12 -24.82
C ARG A 404 -39.02 22.26 -23.66
N PRO A 405 -38.67 20.96 -23.60
CA PRO A 405 -39.10 20.12 -22.48
C PRO A 405 -38.66 20.78 -21.17
N ALA A 406 -39.56 20.80 -20.18
CA ALA A 406 -39.25 21.40 -18.90
C ALA A 406 -38.10 20.61 -18.25
N VAL A 407 -37.03 21.30 -17.84
CA VAL A 407 -35.90 20.68 -17.15
C VAL A 407 -36.40 20.10 -15.84
N GLN A 408 -36.47 18.77 -15.76
CA GLN A 408 -36.89 18.04 -14.58
C GLN A 408 -35.74 18.09 -13.56
N ALA A 409 -35.90 18.90 -12.51
CA ALA A 409 -34.91 19.00 -11.43
C ALA A 409 -34.86 17.71 -10.59
N VAL A 410 -33.68 17.44 -10.01
CA VAL A 410 -33.48 16.42 -8.97
C VAL A 410 -34.20 16.85 -7.68
N VAL A 411 -34.87 15.90 -7.04
CA VAL A 411 -35.71 16.10 -5.85
C VAL A 411 -35.06 15.42 -4.64
N GLY A 412 -35.26 15.94 -3.44
CA GLY A 412 -34.68 15.40 -2.22
C GLY A 412 -33.34 16.04 -1.82
N ALA A 413 -33.02 15.95 -0.53
CA ALA A 413 -31.87 16.59 0.08
C ALA A 413 -30.54 16.02 -0.43
N PHE A 414 -29.54 16.89 -0.63
CA PHE A 414 -28.17 16.48 -0.91
C PHE A 414 -27.55 15.84 0.33
N LYS A 415 -26.83 14.73 0.16
CA LYS A 415 -26.14 14.00 1.22
C LYS A 415 -24.73 13.63 0.77
N THR A 416 -23.78 13.66 1.70
CA THR A 416 -22.46 13.03 1.53
C THR A 416 -22.49 11.54 1.84
N HIS A 417 -23.36 11.12 2.77
CA HIS A 417 -23.60 9.72 3.14
C HIS A 417 -25.11 9.45 3.27
N ILE A 418 -25.57 8.28 2.81
CA ILE A 418 -26.94 7.80 3.03
C ILE A 418 -27.07 6.94 4.29
N ARG A 419 -25.95 6.47 4.84
CA ARG A 419 -25.90 5.71 6.11
C ARG A 419 -25.24 6.54 7.22
N PRO A 420 -25.52 6.26 8.51
CA PRO A 420 -24.77 6.85 9.62
C PRO A 420 -23.28 6.51 9.54
N LYS A 421 -22.41 7.44 9.99
CA LYS A 421 -20.97 7.17 10.13
C LYS A 421 -20.76 5.99 11.09
N ALA A 422 -19.88 5.06 10.72
CA ALA A 422 -19.54 3.92 11.56
C ALA A 422 -18.87 4.35 12.88
N THR A 423 -19.15 3.62 13.96
CA THR A 423 -18.58 3.86 15.30
C THR A 423 -17.17 3.28 15.49
N PHE A 424 -16.71 2.47 14.54
CA PHE A 424 -15.40 1.81 14.55
C PHE A 424 -14.67 2.10 13.23
N GLU A 425 -13.34 2.06 13.27
CA GLU A 425 -12.50 2.42 12.13
C GLU A 425 -12.33 1.27 11.13
N SER A 426 -12.28 1.61 9.84
CA SER A 426 -12.03 0.69 8.73
C SER A 426 -10.57 0.75 8.27
N ILE A 427 -10.00 -0.41 7.93
CA ILE A 427 -8.56 -0.59 7.64
C ILE A 427 -8.27 -1.16 6.24
N GLY A 428 -9.31 -1.46 5.46
CA GLY A 428 -9.25 -2.01 4.11
C GLY A 428 -9.06 -3.54 4.08
N PRO A 429 -9.52 -4.21 3.00
CA PRO A 429 -9.52 -5.68 2.88
C PRO A 429 -8.12 -6.31 2.82
N GLY A 430 -7.07 -5.50 2.66
CA GLY A 430 -5.67 -5.95 2.59
C GLY A 430 -5.25 -6.78 3.81
N LYS A 431 -5.59 -6.31 5.02
CA LYS A 431 -5.21 -6.95 6.29
C LYS A 431 -6.06 -8.17 6.66
N CYS A 432 -7.28 -8.27 6.13
CA CYS A 432 -8.09 -9.49 6.22
C CYS A 432 -7.42 -10.62 5.41
N GLY A 433 -6.95 -10.29 4.21
CA GLY A 433 -6.37 -11.26 3.28
C GLY A 433 -5.10 -11.96 3.75
N SER A 434 -4.29 -11.37 4.63
CA SER A 434 -3.09 -12.05 5.17
C SER A 434 -3.40 -13.28 6.03
N CYS A 435 -4.64 -13.39 6.55
CA CYS A 435 -5.12 -14.58 7.25
C CYS A 435 -6.04 -15.43 6.34
N HIS A 436 -6.94 -14.80 5.58
CA HIS A 436 -8.04 -15.49 4.88
C HIS A 436 -7.79 -15.83 3.39
N ARG A 437 -6.58 -15.60 2.83
CA ARG A 437 -6.25 -15.94 1.42
C ARG A 437 -5.83 -17.39 1.15
N HIS A 438 -5.57 -18.17 2.21
CA HIS A 438 -4.97 -19.51 2.06
C HIS A 438 -5.97 -20.66 2.00
N GLU A 439 -7.24 -20.34 2.24
CA GLU A 439 -8.41 -21.19 2.08
C GLU A 439 -9.38 -20.44 1.15
N THR A 440 -10.46 -21.07 0.68
CA THR A 440 -11.40 -20.49 -0.32
C THR A 440 -12.08 -19.17 0.10
N GLN A 441 -11.94 -18.80 1.38
CA GLN A 441 -12.62 -17.73 2.10
C GLN A 441 -12.51 -16.32 1.49
N SER A 442 -11.44 -16.02 0.72
CA SER A 442 -11.28 -14.70 0.07
C SER A 442 -10.75 -14.73 -1.36
N THR A 443 -10.63 -15.92 -1.98
CA THR A 443 -10.22 -16.03 -3.38
C THR A 443 -11.35 -15.63 -4.34
N TRP A 444 -12.59 -16.01 -4.01
CA TRP A 444 -13.81 -15.69 -4.77
C TRP A 444 -14.00 -14.18 -4.99
N TRP A 445 -13.68 -13.36 -3.98
CA TRP A 445 -13.98 -11.93 -3.95
C TRP A 445 -13.36 -11.17 -5.13
N PHE A 446 -12.15 -11.55 -5.58
CA PHE A 446 -11.51 -10.92 -6.75
C PHE A 446 -12.25 -11.15 -8.08
N GLU A 447 -13.18 -12.10 -8.13
CA GLU A 447 -13.99 -12.42 -9.31
C GLU A 447 -15.44 -11.94 -9.16
N ASP A 448 -15.85 -11.59 -7.94
CA ASP A 448 -17.19 -11.12 -7.58
C ASP A 448 -17.46 -9.64 -7.92
N ALA A 449 -18.75 -9.30 -8.05
CA ALA A 449 -19.22 -7.96 -8.38
C ALA A 449 -18.92 -6.92 -7.28
N HIS A 450 -18.85 -7.30 -6.00
CA HIS A 450 -18.55 -6.37 -4.91
C HIS A 450 -17.12 -5.82 -5.02
N TYR A 451 -16.13 -6.63 -5.41
CA TYR A 451 -14.75 -6.15 -5.63
C TYR A 451 -14.69 -5.08 -6.72
N ALA A 452 -15.40 -5.31 -7.82
CA ALA A 452 -15.41 -4.45 -8.99
C ALA A 452 -16.36 -3.24 -8.88
N SER A 453 -17.11 -3.09 -7.78
CA SER A 453 -18.19 -2.09 -7.71
C SER A 453 -17.72 -0.63 -7.76
N ALA A 454 -16.44 -0.36 -7.44
CA ALA A 454 -15.80 0.94 -7.61
C ALA A 454 -15.24 1.20 -9.02
N ASP A 455 -14.93 0.15 -9.80
CA ASP A 455 -14.21 0.27 -11.07
C ASP A 455 -14.92 1.22 -12.06
N PRO A 456 -16.26 1.18 -12.26
CA PRO A 456 -16.95 2.13 -13.15
C PRO A 456 -16.87 3.60 -12.73
N PHE A 457 -16.64 3.90 -11.45
CA PHE A 457 -16.44 5.27 -10.97
C PHE A 457 -14.99 5.71 -11.19
N LEU A 458 -14.03 4.82 -10.90
CA LEU A 458 -12.59 5.03 -11.10
C LEU A 458 -12.20 5.12 -12.59
N GLU A 459 -12.98 4.48 -13.47
CA GLU A 459 -12.85 4.56 -14.93
C GLU A 459 -13.70 5.68 -15.56
N GLN A 460 -14.41 6.48 -14.74
CA GLN A 460 -15.32 7.56 -15.16
C GLN A 460 -16.33 7.14 -16.25
N ASN A 461 -17.02 6.02 -16.03
CA ASN A 461 -18.07 5.53 -16.93
C ASN A 461 -19.12 6.64 -17.21
N PRO A 462 -19.53 6.88 -18.48
CA PRO A 462 -20.46 7.95 -18.83
C PRO A 462 -21.79 7.94 -18.08
N GLU A 463 -22.34 6.76 -17.75
CA GLU A 463 -23.60 6.66 -16.97
C GLU A 463 -23.39 7.11 -15.52
N ASN A 464 -22.29 6.66 -14.89
CA ASN A 464 -21.89 7.08 -13.55
C ASN A 464 -21.61 8.59 -13.49
N VAL A 465 -20.90 9.14 -14.48
CA VAL A 465 -20.62 10.58 -14.60
C VAL A 465 -21.92 11.38 -14.78
N ALA A 466 -22.84 10.92 -15.62
CA ALA A 466 -24.13 11.60 -15.83
C ALA A 466 -25.01 11.56 -14.58
N LEU A 467 -25.01 10.45 -13.82
CA LEU A 467 -25.69 10.32 -12.53
C LEU A 467 -25.06 11.25 -11.49
N ALA A 468 -23.73 11.26 -11.34
CA ALA A 468 -22.99 12.13 -10.44
C ALA A 468 -23.27 13.62 -10.70
N ARG A 469 -23.20 14.04 -11.97
CA ARG A 469 -23.55 15.41 -12.40
C ARG A 469 -24.97 15.80 -12.02
N ARG A 470 -25.96 14.92 -12.22
CA ARG A 470 -27.35 15.17 -11.79
C ARG A 470 -27.48 15.23 -10.27
N TYR A 471 -26.78 14.36 -9.54
CA TYR A 471 -26.79 14.36 -8.07
C TYR A 471 -26.15 15.63 -7.48
N GLY A 472 -25.14 16.20 -8.16
CA GLY A 472 -24.41 17.41 -7.75
C GLY A 472 -22.94 17.16 -7.38
N LEU A 473 -22.31 16.15 -7.98
CA LEU A 473 -20.90 15.78 -7.80
C LEU A 473 -20.13 15.94 -9.12
N SER A 474 -18.83 16.23 -9.04
CA SER A 474 -17.95 16.17 -10.21
C SER A 474 -17.57 14.72 -10.56
N ALA A 475 -17.06 14.51 -11.77
CA ALA A 475 -16.52 13.22 -12.21
C ALA A 475 -15.28 12.77 -11.40
N ASP A 476 -14.54 13.71 -10.84
CA ASP A 476 -13.34 13.46 -10.04
C ASP A 476 -13.68 13.24 -8.54
N ASP A 477 -14.85 13.72 -8.09
CA ASP A 477 -15.31 13.55 -6.70
C ASP A 477 -16.08 12.26 -6.47
N MET A 478 -16.81 11.73 -7.47
CA MET A 478 -17.74 10.61 -7.27
C MET A 478 -17.09 9.29 -6.80
N ALA A 479 -15.77 9.14 -6.98
CA ALA A 479 -15.00 7.98 -6.50
C ALA A 479 -14.31 8.19 -5.14
N LYS A 480 -14.45 9.37 -4.52
CA LYS A 480 -13.88 9.68 -3.20
C LYS A 480 -14.75 9.11 -2.09
N GLY A 481 -14.14 8.67 -0.99
CA GLY A 481 -14.85 8.14 0.17
C GLY A 481 -15.83 9.10 0.86
N THR A 482 -15.75 10.42 0.62
CA THR A 482 -16.72 11.44 1.03
C THR A 482 -17.93 11.58 0.11
N ALA A 483 -17.96 10.87 -1.03
CA ALA A 483 -19.08 10.89 -1.97
C ALA A 483 -20.07 9.76 -1.67
N VAL A 484 -21.36 10.08 -1.73
CA VAL A 484 -22.48 9.16 -1.40
C VAL A 484 -22.44 7.84 -2.17
N CYS A 485 -21.87 7.84 -3.38
CA CYS A 485 -21.69 6.64 -4.18
C CYS A 485 -20.84 5.59 -3.45
N MET A 486 -19.81 6.02 -2.72
CA MET A 486 -18.84 5.14 -2.07
C MET A 486 -19.34 4.52 -0.76
N ASP A 487 -20.52 4.92 -0.25
CA ASP A 487 -21.22 4.14 0.79
C ASP A 487 -21.52 2.72 0.27
N CYS A 488 -21.99 2.60 -0.98
CA CYS A 488 -22.43 1.33 -1.56
C CYS A 488 -21.46 0.73 -2.60
N HIS A 489 -20.55 1.53 -3.14
CA HIS A 489 -19.64 1.13 -4.23
C HIS A 489 -18.15 1.13 -3.86
N GLY A 490 -17.78 1.35 -2.60
CA GLY A 490 -16.37 1.41 -2.21
C GLY A 490 -16.08 0.92 -0.80
N THR A 491 -14.81 0.57 -0.53
CA THR A 491 -14.32 0.44 0.84
C THR A 491 -13.67 1.75 1.26
N VAL A 492 -14.45 2.59 1.94
CA VAL A 492 -13.94 3.81 2.59
C VAL A 492 -13.08 3.40 3.78
N VAL A 493 -11.80 3.75 3.76
CA VAL A 493 -10.83 3.53 4.86
C VAL A 493 -10.79 4.79 5.74
N THR A 494 -10.83 4.62 7.06
CA THR A 494 -10.87 5.76 8.00
C THR A 494 -9.64 6.66 7.88
N GLY A 495 -9.85 7.98 7.89
CA GLY A 495 -8.85 9.01 7.61
C GLY A 495 -8.55 9.22 6.12
N LYS A 496 -8.95 8.28 5.25
CA LYS A 496 -8.77 8.36 3.79
C LYS A 496 -10.07 8.70 3.05
N GLU A 497 -11.09 9.21 3.74
CA GLU A 497 -12.39 9.56 3.16
C GLU A 497 -12.26 10.56 2.01
N HIS A 498 -11.38 11.55 2.12
CA HIS A 498 -11.16 12.56 1.07
C HIS A 498 -10.40 12.03 -0.17
N ARG A 499 -9.96 10.76 -0.16
CA ARG A 499 -9.23 10.10 -1.26
C ARG A 499 -10.16 9.22 -2.07
N GLU A 500 -9.76 8.97 -3.32
CA GLU A 500 -10.35 7.90 -4.14
C GLU A 500 -10.25 6.55 -3.42
N VAL A 501 -11.32 5.75 -3.43
CA VAL A 501 -11.28 4.38 -2.89
C VAL A 501 -10.37 3.48 -3.74
N SER A 502 -9.60 2.60 -3.12
CA SER A 502 -8.79 1.61 -3.86
C SER A 502 -9.60 0.38 -4.31
N ASP A 503 -10.70 0.12 -3.63
CA ASP A 503 -11.50 -1.10 -3.66
C ASP A 503 -12.98 -0.77 -3.85
N GLY A 504 -13.73 -1.67 -4.51
CA GLY A 504 -15.17 -1.78 -4.32
C GLY A 504 -15.53 -2.21 -2.89
N VAL A 505 -16.70 -2.80 -2.72
CA VAL A 505 -17.14 -3.35 -1.42
C VAL A 505 -16.24 -4.53 -1.03
N GLY A 506 -15.42 -4.32 0.00
CA GLY A 506 -14.53 -5.29 0.61
C GLY A 506 -15.10 -5.91 1.89
N CYS A 507 -14.28 -6.73 2.56
CA CYS A 507 -14.67 -7.53 3.73
C CYS A 507 -15.42 -6.73 4.81
N GLU A 508 -14.97 -5.50 5.10
CA GLU A 508 -15.55 -4.64 6.14
C GLU A 508 -16.94 -4.10 5.80
N GLY A 509 -17.31 -4.08 4.51
CA GLY A 509 -18.66 -3.71 4.07
C GLY A 509 -19.72 -4.75 4.46
N CYS A 510 -19.31 -6.00 4.71
CA CYS A 510 -20.19 -7.08 5.18
C CYS A 510 -19.93 -7.44 6.66
N HIS A 511 -18.67 -7.53 7.08
CA HIS A 511 -18.28 -7.93 8.43
C HIS A 511 -18.14 -6.77 9.42
N GLY A 512 -18.31 -5.52 8.98
CA GLY A 512 -18.12 -4.32 9.79
C GLY A 512 -16.65 -3.88 9.93
N PRO A 513 -16.37 -2.67 10.43
CA PRO A 513 -15.04 -2.05 10.42
C PRO A 513 -14.06 -2.77 11.35
N ALA A 514 -12.91 -3.18 10.82
CA ALA A 514 -12.07 -4.20 11.44
C ALA A 514 -10.93 -3.69 12.32
N ALA A 515 -10.70 -2.37 12.45
CA ALA A 515 -9.57 -1.86 13.23
C ALA A 515 -9.50 -2.43 14.67
N SER A 516 -10.62 -2.39 15.37
CA SER A 516 -10.73 -2.81 16.76
C SER A 516 -10.78 -4.32 16.94
N TYR A 517 -11.36 -5.08 15.99
CA TYR A 517 -11.51 -6.53 16.12
C TYR A 517 -10.44 -7.38 15.40
N LEU A 518 -9.65 -6.84 14.46
CA LEU A 518 -8.69 -7.62 13.66
C LEU A 518 -7.69 -8.42 14.53
N LYS A 519 -7.25 -7.87 15.66
CA LYS A 519 -6.38 -8.60 16.60
C LYS A 519 -7.16 -9.54 17.54
N PRO A 520 -8.17 -9.10 18.31
CA PRO A 520 -8.82 -9.98 19.29
C PRO A 520 -9.72 -11.07 18.70
N HIS A 521 -10.25 -10.95 17.47
CA HIS A 521 -11.24 -11.92 16.95
C HIS A 521 -10.76 -13.39 16.91
N GLN A 522 -9.44 -13.60 16.87
CA GLN A 522 -8.80 -14.93 16.84
C GLN A 522 -8.50 -15.51 18.23
N LYS A 523 -8.70 -14.75 19.32
CA LYS A 523 -8.31 -15.14 20.69
C LYS A 523 -9.14 -16.31 21.22
N GLY A 524 -8.48 -17.43 21.50
CA GLY A 524 -9.06 -18.65 22.09
C GLY A 524 -9.13 -19.81 21.09
N GLU A 525 -9.48 -20.99 21.59
CA GLU A 525 -9.56 -22.24 20.81
C GLU A 525 -10.58 -22.14 19.65
N ARG A 526 -10.26 -22.73 18.50
CA ARG A 526 -11.10 -22.70 17.27
C ARG A 526 -12.34 -23.58 17.44
N GLU A 527 -12.22 -24.57 18.31
CA GLU A 527 -13.15 -25.62 18.68
C GLU A 527 -14.41 -25.03 19.35
N LEU A 528 -14.25 -23.92 20.10
CA LEU A 528 -15.33 -23.17 20.75
C LEU A 528 -16.26 -22.44 19.76
N GLY A 529 -15.84 -22.28 18.49
CA GLY A 529 -16.65 -21.63 17.46
C GLY A 529 -17.12 -20.23 17.85
N VAL A 530 -18.44 -20.02 17.90
CA VAL A 530 -19.05 -18.73 18.30
C VAL A 530 -18.92 -18.42 19.79
N GLN A 531 -18.63 -19.42 20.63
CA GLN A 531 -18.37 -19.23 22.06
C GLN A 531 -16.90 -18.84 22.34
N ARG A 532 -16.04 -18.80 21.31
CA ARG A 532 -14.64 -18.36 21.45
C ARG A 532 -14.61 -16.93 22.00
N PRO A 533 -13.88 -16.64 23.10
CA PRO A 533 -13.87 -15.32 23.72
C PRO A 533 -13.56 -14.17 22.74
N GLY A 534 -12.59 -14.37 21.85
CA GLY A 534 -12.27 -13.41 20.80
C GLY A 534 -13.42 -13.10 19.83
N TYR A 535 -14.27 -14.08 19.51
CA TYR A 535 -15.45 -13.87 18.68
C TYR A 535 -16.49 -13.01 19.40
N VAL A 536 -16.79 -13.35 20.65
CA VAL A 536 -17.73 -12.62 21.50
C VAL A 536 -17.26 -11.19 21.77
N ASP A 537 -15.95 -10.97 21.92
CA ASP A 537 -15.37 -9.63 22.05
C ASP A 537 -15.36 -8.86 20.71
N ALA A 538 -15.13 -9.53 19.58
CA ALA A 538 -15.17 -8.90 18.25
C ALA A 538 -16.54 -8.28 17.92
N LEU A 539 -17.64 -8.93 18.32
CA LEU A 539 -19.00 -8.39 18.16
C LEU A 539 -19.21 -7.06 18.91
N LYS A 540 -18.52 -6.86 20.05
CA LYS A 540 -18.53 -5.61 20.82
C LYS A 540 -17.63 -4.52 20.22
N LEU A 541 -16.78 -4.90 19.26
CA LEU A 541 -15.71 -4.10 18.67
C LEU A 541 -15.91 -3.85 17.17
N GLY A 542 -17.17 -3.91 16.71
CA GLY A 542 -17.57 -3.53 15.35
C GLY A 542 -17.79 -4.68 14.37
N MET A 543 -17.59 -5.95 14.78
CA MET A 543 -17.88 -7.09 13.92
C MET A 543 -19.39 -7.33 13.81
N LEU A 544 -19.91 -7.43 12.59
CA LEU A 544 -21.32 -7.72 12.34
C LEU A 544 -21.61 -9.22 12.45
N GLU A 545 -22.63 -9.58 13.23
CA GLU A 545 -23.08 -10.97 13.41
C GLU A 545 -23.88 -11.46 12.20
N LEU A 546 -23.18 -11.74 11.10
CA LEU A 546 -23.80 -12.22 9.86
C LEU A 546 -24.45 -13.62 9.96
N ARG A 547 -24.35 -14.33 11.09
CA ARG A 547 -25.15 -15.55 11.35
C ARG A 547 -26.57 -15.23 11.79
N ASP A 548 -26.84 -14.01 12.28
CA ASP A 548 -28.20 -13.53 12.47
C ASP A 548 -28.81 -13.12 11.13
N ALA A 549 -30.00 -13.64 10.83
CA ALA A 549 -30.67 -13.41 9.55
C ALA A 549 -31.08 -11.95 9.34
N SER A 550 -31.42 -11.25 10.42
CA SER A 550 -31.85 -9.84 10.46
C SER A 550 -30.65 -8.91 10.27
N VAL A 551 -29.53 -9.17 10.98
CA VAL A 551 -28.27 -8.43 10.79
C VAL A 551 -27.79 -8.59 9.35
N ARG A 552 -27.77 -9.82 8.81
CA ARG A 552 -27.41 -10.06 7.40
C ARG A 552 -28.36 -9.36 6.42
N ALA A 553 -29.67 -9.48 6.61
CA ALA A 553 -30.67 -8.84 5.77
C ALA A 553 -30.50 -7.32 5.72
N LYS A 554 -30.30 -6.69 6.88
CA LYS A 554 -29.99 -5.25 6.98
C LYS A 554 -28.71 -4.90 6.23
N THR A 555 -27.61 -5.62 6.44
CA THR A 555 -26.32 -5.37 5.79
C THR A 555 -26.44 -5.40 4.26
N CYS A 556 -27.26 -6.30 3.70
CA CYS A 556 -27.53 -6.31 2.26
C CYS A 556 -28.47 -5.16 1.84
N ALA A 557 -29.57 -4.93 2.57
CA ALA A 557 -30.54 -3.87 2.26
C ALA A 557 -29.96 -2.44 2.38
N ASP A 558 -28.92 -2.24 3.19
CA ASP A 558 -28.14 -0.99 3.30
C ASP A 558 -27.52 -0.52 1.98
N CYS A 559 -27.38 -1.41 0.99
CA CYS A 559 -26.90 -1.07 -0.36
C CYS A 559 -27.87 -1.49 -1.47
N HIS A 560 -28.56 -2.63 -1.33
CA HIS A 560 -29.41 -3.23 -2.37
C HIS A 560 -30.87 -2.79 -2.34
N TYR A 561 -31.29 -1.96 -1.38
CA TYR A 561 -32.65 -1.40 -1.35
C TYR A 561 -32.61 0.10 -1.00
N ILE A 562 -32.56 0.93 -2.06
CA ILE A 562 -32.38 2.38 -1.99
C ILE A 562 -33.73 3.10 -2.02
N THR A 563 -34.03 3.82 -0.94
CA THR A 563 -35.22 4.68 -0.78
C THR A 563 -34.89 6.18 -0.83
N ASP A 564 -33.64 6.57 -1.10
CA ASP A 564 -33.23 7.97 -1.15
C ASP A 564 -33.75 8.69 -2.41
N GLU A 565 -34.66 9.65 -2.24
CA GLU A 565 -35.29 10.40 -3.33
C GLU A 565 -34.29 11.09 -4.27
N ARG A 566 -33.13 11.50 -3.75
CA ARG A 566 -32.13 12.23 -4.53
C ARG A 566 -31.31 11.30 -5.41
N LEU A 567 -30.86 10.17 -4.87
CA LEU A 567 -30.23 9.11 -5.68
C LEU A 567 -31.21 8.64 -6.76
N LEU A 568 -32.45 8.32 -6.39
CA LEU A 568 -33.48 7.82 -7.30
C LEU A 568 -33.82 8.83 -8.41
N SER A 569 -34.01 10.12 -8.07
CA SER A 569 -34.32 11.14 -9.09
C SER A 569 -33.10 11.55 -9.92
N ALA A 570 -31.86 11.38 -9.42
CA ALA A 570 -30.65 11.46 -10.22
C ALA A 570 -30.45 10.24 -11.15
N GLY A 571 -31.26 9.18 -11.04
CA GLY A 571 -31.23 8.00 -11.91
C GLY A 571 -30.52 6.77 -11.33
N HIS A 572 -30.31 6.71 -10.02
CA HIS A 572 -29.93 5.46 -9.37
C HIS A 572 -31.09 4.45 -9.39
N LYS A 573 -30.79 3.15 -9.51
CA LYS A 573 -31.79 2.09 -9.38
C LYS A 573 -32.19 1.92 -7.91
N SER A 574 -33.43 1.50 -7.65
CA SER A 574 -33.89 1.26 -6.28
C SER A 574 -33.50 -0.11 -5.73
N GLY A 575 -33.32 -1.12 -6.59
CA GLY A 575 -33.15 -2.51 -6.16
C GLY A 575 -34.43 -3.15 -5.59
N ALA A 576 -35.61 -2.60 -5.90
CA ALA A 576 -36.89 -3.22 -5.55
C ALA A 576 -37.10 -4.62 -6.18
N ASP A 577 -36.30 -4.93 -7.20
CA ASP A 577 -36.21 -6.17 -7.97
C ASP A 577 -35.06 -7.09 -7.52
N PHE A 578 -34.33 -6.75 -6.44
CA PHE A 578 -33.19 -7.54 -5.96
C PHE A 578 -33.61 -8.86 -5.29
N ASP A 579 -33.29 -9.98 -5.94
CA ASP A 579 -33.37 -11.31 -5.33
C ASP A 579 -32.20 -11.54 -4.36
N TYR A 580 -32.47 -11.28 -3.07
CA TYR A 580 -31.54 -11.56 -1.97
C TYR A 580 -31.16 -13.04 -1.84
N ILE A 581 -32.04 -13.98 -2.18
CA ILE A 581 -31.76 -15.42 -2.05
C ILE A 581 -30.84 -15.88 -3.18
N GLU A 582 -31.00 -15.37 -4.40
CA GLU A 582 -30.04 -15.59 -5.49
C GLU A 582 -28.71 -14.89 -5.21
N GLY A 583 -28.72 -13.63 -4.78
CA GLY A 583 -27.50 -12.90 -4.39
C GLY A 583 -26.67 -13.63 -3.33
N MET A 584 -27.33 -14.24 -2.34
CA MET A 584 -26.67 -15.04 -1.31
C MET A 584 -26.05 -16.37 -1.80
N LYS A 585 -26.39 -16.87 -3.00
CA LYS A 585 -25.72 -18.04 -3.59
C LYS A 585 -24.36 -17.69 -4.19
N GLN A 586 -24.23 -16.47 -4.71
CA GLN A 586 -23.00 -15.98 -5.35
C GLN A 586 -21.89 -15.72 -4.30
N ILE A 587 -22.29 -15.31 -3.09
CA ILE A 587 -21.39 -15.13 -1.93
C ILE A 587 -21.22 -16.48 -1.21
N SER A 588 -20.31 -17.34 -1.67
CA SER A 588 -20.01 -18.63 -1.01
C SER A 588 -18.55 -18.75 -0.62
N HIS A 589 -18.24 -18.60 0.68
CA HIS A 589 -16.86 -18.51 1.16
C HIS A 589 -16.61 -19.04 2.60
N TRP A 590 -17.57 -19.79 3.15
CA TRP A 590 -17.48 -20.36 4.50
C TRP A 590 -16.89 -21.79 4.48
N GLU A 591 -16.09 -22.13 5.49
CA GLU A 591 -15.51 -23.48 5.68
C GLU A 591 -16.55 -24.58 5.98
N ARG A 592 -17.73 -24.19 6.47
CA ARG A 592 -18.81 -25.05 6.97
C ARG A 592 -20.13 -24.42 6.60
N GLU A 593 -21.17 -25.22 6.30
CA GLU A 593 -22.50 -24.69 5.99
C GLU A 593 -22.99 -23.72 7.07
N VAL A 594 -23.35 -22.50 6.64
CA VAL A 594 -23.88 -21.49 7.56
C VAL A 594 -25.36 -21.75 7.76
N THR A 595 -25.73 -22.02 9.00
CA THR A 595 -27.04 -22.54 9.43
C THR A 595 -28.18 -21.52 9.39
N LEU A 596 -28.42 -20.91 8.22
CA LEU A 596 -29.61 -20.10 7.93
C LEU A 596 -30.42 -20.73 6.80
N SER A 597 -31.67 -21.09 7.07
CA SER A 597 -32.57 -21.58 6.03
C SER A 597 -33.00 -20.46 5.08
N VAL A 598 -33.33 -20.81 3.84
CA VAL A 598 -33.89 -19.88 2.85
C VAL A 598 -35.12 -19.16 3.41
N GLN A 599 -35.98 -19.86 4.15
CA GLN A 599 -37.16 -19.28 4.79
C GLN A 599 -36.79 -18.21 5.85
N ALA A 600 -35.77 -18.45 6.68
CA ALA A 600 -35.31 -17.48 7.66
C ALA A 600 -34.72 -16.22 6.99
N MET A 601 -33.91 -16.41 5.94
CA MET A 601 -33.36 -15.30 5.15
C MET A 601 -34.46 -14.49 4.45
N THR A 602 -35.40 -15.17 3.78
CA THR A 602 -36.54 -14.51 3.10
C THR A 602 -37.39 -13.70 4.07
N LYS A 603 -37.71 -14.27 5.25
CA LYS A 603 -38.49 -13.59 6.29
C LYS A 603 -37.78 -12.35 6.83
N ALA A 604 -36.48 -12.46 7.11
CA ALA A 604 -35.69 -11.34 7.62
C ALA A 604 -35.57 -10.19 6.60
N PHE A 605 -35.36 -10.51 5.31
CA PHE A 605 -35.29 -9.51 4.25
C PHE A 605 -36.63 -8.82 4.00
N ALA A 606 -37.74 -9.57 3.99
CA ALA A 606 -39.08 -8.98 3.90
C ALA A 606 -39.39 -8.04 5.08
N ALA A 607 -38.96 -8.38 6.30
CA ALA A 607 -39.11 -7.52 7.47
C ALA A 607 -38.26 -6.24 7.36
N GLU A 608 -37.01 -6.34 6.90
CA GLU A 608 -36.12 -5.20 6.67
C GLU A 608 -36.65 -4.24 5.60
N LEU A 609 -37.15 -4.76 4.46
CA LEU A 609 -37.81 -3.95 3.44
C LEU A 609 -39.07 -3.26 3.97
N SER A 610 -39.86 -3.96 4.80
CA SER A 610 -41.02 -3.37 5.47
C SER A 610 -40.64 -2.28 6.48
N ALA A 611 -39.47 -2.37 7.13
CA ALA A 611 -38.97 -1.37 8.06
C ALA A 611 -38.41 -0.12 7.34
N ARG A 612 -37.83 -0.30 6.14
CA ARG A 612 -37.36 0.79 5.26
C ARG A 612 -38.48 1.53 4.53
N GLY A 613 -39.64 0.89 4.39
CA GLY A 613 -40.79 1.43 3.67
C GLY A 613 -40.67 1.29 2.14
N PRO A 614 -41.71 1.71 1.39
CA PRO A 614 -41.75 1.58 -0.05
C PRO A 614 -40.79 2.57 -0.75
N VAL A 615 -40.23 2.15 -1.89
CA VAL A 615 -39.43 3.02 -2.77
C VAL A 615 -40.25 4.25 -3.21
N PRO A 616 -39.76 5.49 -3.01
CA PRO A 616 -40.44 6.70 -3.44
C PRO A 616 -40.64 6.79 -4.96
N LYS A 617 -41.85 7.21 -5.38
CA LYS A 617 -42.21 7.38 -6.79
C LYS A 617 -41.74 8.73 -7.36
N VAL A 618 -40.43 8.90 -7.44
CA VAL A 618 -39.80 10.08 -8.06
C VAL A 618 -39.76 9.98 -9.59
N ARG A 619 -39.59 11.12 -10.27
CA ARG A 619 -39.30 11.18 -11.71
C ARG A 619 -37.80 11.37 -11.93
N LEU A 620 -37.29 10.78 -13.00
CA LEU A 620 -35.89 10.92 -13.41
C LEU A 620 -35.61 12.34 -13.91
N ALA A 621 -34.58 12.98 -13.37
CA ALA A 621 -34.12 14.28 -13.81
C ALA A 621 -33.53 14.22 -15.22
N THR A 622 -34.00 15.09 -16.10
CA THR A 622 -33.38 15.39 -17.39
C THR A 622 -32.07 16.15 -17.16
N GLU A 623 -31.08 15.98 -18.03
CA GLU A 623 -29.71 16.47 -17.85
C GLU A 623 -29.58 17.89 -17.26
N VAL A 624 -28.57 18.03 -16.39
CA VAL A 624 -28.01 19.35 -16.08
C VAL A 624 -27.40 19.88 -17.38
N VAL A 625 -28.04 20.88 -17.97
CA VAL A 625 -27.48 21.61 -19.12
C VAL A 625 -26.18 22.25 -18.65
N ASP A 626 -25.05 21.81 -19.20
CA ASP A 626 -23.73 22.40 -18.96
C ASP A 626 -23.73 23.86 -19.41
N ARG A 627 -24.09 24.76 -18.50
CA ARG A 627 -23.67 26.16 -18.56
C ARG A 627 -22.19 26.19 -18.23
N GLN A 628 -21.36 25.95 -19.23
CA GLN A 628 -20.05 26.60 -19.21
C GLN A 628 -20.30 28.10 -19.00
N PRO A 629 -19.52 28.79 -18.14
CA PRO A 629 -19.46 30.23 -18.19
C PRO A 629 -19.09 30.63 -19.62
N GLU A 630 -19.89 31.50 -20.26
CA GLU A 630 -19.47 32.07 -21.53
C GLU A 630 -18.12 32.75 -21.32
N ALA A 631 -17.09 32.26 -22.01
CA ALA A 631 -15.78 32.86 -21.96
C ALA A 631 -15.93 34.31 -22.46
N THR A 632 -15.75 35.27 -21.56
CA THR A 632 -15.87 36.70 -21.85
C THR A 632 -14.85 37.06 -22.91
N ALA A 633 -15.33 37.18 -24.16
CA ALA A 633 -14.46 37.46 -25.30
C ALA A 633 -13.65 38.72 -25.03
N PRO A 634 -12.30 38.68 -25.20
CA PRO A 634 -11.47 39.84 -24.92
C PRO A 634 -11.88 40.98 -25.85
N ALA A 635 -12.26 42.12 -25.25
CA ALA A 635 -12.68 43.29 -26.01
C ALA A 635 -11.55 43.74 -26.96
N SER A 636 -11.87 43.89 -28.24
CA SER A 636 -10.89 44.23 -29.28
C SER A 636 -10.42 45.68 -29.14
N ALA A 637 -9.34 45.89 -28.38
CA ALA A 637 -8.59 47.15 -28.40
C ALA A 637 -7.80 47.26 -29.72
N GLN A 638 -7.81 48.46 -30.32
CA GLN A 638 -7.31 48.70 -31.67
C GLN A 638 -5.78 48.85 -31.70
N ALA A 639 -5.16 48.48 -32.82
CA ALA A 639 -3.71 48.60 -33.03
C ALA A 639 -3.32 49.92 -33.72
N THR A 640 -2.24 50.55 -33.25
CA THR A 640 -1.26 51.36 -34.03
C THR A 640 -0.27 52.06 -33.07
N PRO A 641 0.94 52.44 -33.53
CA PRO A 641 1.84 51.70 -34.41
C PRO A 641 3.24 51.52 -33.77
N ALA A 642 4.13 50.77 -34.43
CA ALA A 642 5.48 50.50 -33.90
C ALA A 642 6.48 51.65 -34.14
N ALA A 643 7.46 51.77 -33.25
CA ALA A 643 8.68 52.56 -33.44
C ALA A 643 9.92 51.70 -33.09
N SER A 644 10.96 51.75 -33.92
CA SER A 644 12.13 50.85 -33.81
C SER A 644 13.31 51.47 -33.07
N ALA A 645 13.99 50.68 -32.23
CA ALA A 645 15.34 50.98 -31.74
C ALA A 645 16.16 49.67 -31.56
N LYS A 646 17.48 49.74 -31.78
CA LYS A 646 18.42 48.60 -31.68
C LYS A 646 18.85 48.35 -30.22
N PRO A 647 19.36 47.14 -29.89
CA PRO A 647 19.78 46.79 -28.53
C PRO A 647 21.10 47.48 -28.13
N THR A 648 21.22 47.83 -26.86
CA THR A 648 22.48 48.27 -26.22
C THR A 648 22.80 47.43 -25.01
N THR A 649 23.88 46.66 -25.08
CA THR A 649 24.47 45.94 -23.94
C THR A 649 24.98 46.92 -22.88
N ARG A 650 24.66 46.72 -21.59
CA ARG A 650 25.34 47.45 -20.50
C ARG A 650 25.43 46.67 -19.20
N SER A 651 26.58 46.03 -18.99
CA SER A 651 26.94 45.34 -17.74
C SER A 651 27.10 46.32 -16.56
N ARG A 652 26.70 45.91 -15.35
CA ARG A 652 26.90 46.67 -14.11
C ARG A 652 26.68 45.77 -12.87
N PRO A 653 27.29 46.04 -11.71
CA PRO A 653 28.73 46.10 -11.53
C PRO A 653 29.22 45.09 -10.45
N ARG A 654 30.48 44.66 -10.55
CA ARG A 654 31.16 43.88 -9.51
C ARG A 654 31.52 44.79 -8.32
N THR A 655 30.87 44.62 -7.17
CA THR A 655 31.24 45.31 -5.93
C THR A 655 32.32 44.54 -5.18
N THR A 656 33.48 45.17 -4.97
CA THR A 656 34.50 44.71 -4.03
C THR A 656 34.11 45.12 -2.62
N SER A 657 34.02 44.18 -1.68
CA SER A 657 33.93 44.48 -0.25
C SER A 657 35.27 44.17 0.43
N THR A 658 35.70 45.08 1.31
CA THR A 658 37.07 45.10 1.86
C THR A 658 37.16 44.29 3.15
N SER A 659 38.32 43.66 3.39
CA SER A 659 38.61 43.02 4.68
C SER A 659 38.51 44.02 5.84
N GLN A 660 37.75 43.68 6.87
CA GLN A 660 37.81 44.32 8.19
C GLN A 660 37.89 43.24 9.28
N SER A 661 39.00 43.24 10.01
CA SER A 661 39.24 42.35 11.15
C SER A 661 38.44 42.77 12.38
N LYS A 662 37.76 41.81 13.02
CA LYS A 662 37.23 41.94 14.40
C LYS A 662 37.76 40.80 15.29
N PRO A 663 37.73 40.97 16.63
CA PRO A 663 38.77 40.43 17.49
C PRO A 663 38.67 38.93 17.80
N LYS A 664 39.80 38.34 18.20
CA LYS A 664 39.88 36.96 18.72
C LYS A 664 38.98 36.81 19.96
N ALA A 665 38.04 35.87 19.91
CA ALA A 665 37.43 35.34 21.12
C ALA A 665 38.48 34.52 21.91
N VAL A 666 38.58 34.74 23.22
CA VAL A 666 39.45 33.94 24.09
C VAL A 666 38.79 32.59 24.35
N ARG A 667 39.42 31.52 23.87
CA ARG A 667 38.98 30.14 24.12
C ARG A 667 39.33 29.76 25.57
N PRO A 668 38.39 29.24 26.38
CA PRO A 668 38.72 28.70 27.70
C PRO A 668 39.77 27.60 27.60
N GLN A 669 40.78 27.64 28.47
CA GLN A 669 41.75 26.55 28.59
C GLN A 669 41.09 25.40 29.36
N VAL A 670 40.76 24.32 28.66
CA VAL A 670 40.43 23.03 29.30
C VAL A 670 41.74 22.45 29.85
N PRO A 671 41.79 21.98 31.10
CA PRO A 671 42.98 21.34 31.64
C PRO A 671 43.41 20.15 30.79
N ALA A 672 44.72 19.93 30.64
CA ALA A 672 45.22 18.74 29.99
C ALA A 672 44.74 17.49 30.74
N PRO A 673 44.28 16.43 30.07
CA PRO A 673 44.02 15.16 30.72
C PRO A 673 45.33 14.65 31.34
N ARG A 674 45.23 14.05 32.53
CA ARG A 674 46.38 13.34 33.13
C ARG A 674 46.79 12.19 32.20
N PRO A 675 48.06 11.76 32.20
CA PRO A 675 48.42 10.49 31.60
C PRO A 675 47.52 9.41 32.20
N VAL A 676 46.76 8.73 31.34
CA VAL A 676 46.15 7.45 31.68
C VAL A 676 47.19 6.41 31.31
N ASP A 677 47.56 5.54 32.24
CA ASP A 677 48.49 4.44 31.95
C ASP A 677 47.94 3.62 30.77
N PRO A 678 48.82 3.17 29.84
CA PRO A 678 48.37 2.46 28.66
C PRO A 678 47.60 1.20 29.10
N ILE A 679 46.33 1.11 28.70
CA ILE A 679 45.53 -0.09 28.92
C ILE A 679 46.17 -1.20 28.09
N SER A 680 46.92 -2.08 28.77
CA SER A 680 47.48 -3.29 28.17
C SER A 680 46.35 -4.08 27.54
N VAL A 681 46.42 -4.28 26.21
CA VAL A 681 45.54 -5.20 25.50
C VAL A 681 45.70 -6.59 26.15
N PRO A 682 44.62 -7.23 26.61
CA PRO A 682 44.72 -8.58 27.15
C PRO A 682 45.27 -9.53 26.08
N ASP A 683 46.23 -10.37 26.48
CA ASP A 683 46.78 -11.42 25.64
C ASP A 683 45.64 -12.32 25.11
N PRO A 684 45.55 -12.65 23.81
CA PRO A 684 44.47 -13.49 23.26
C PRO A 684 44.31 -14.85 23.94
N GLU A 685 45.33 -15.38 24.63
CA GLU A 685 45.24 -16.62 25.40
C GLU A 685 44.55 -16.47 26.77
N ALA A 686 44.21 -15.25 27.21
CA ALA A 686 43.66 -14.97 28.54
C ALA A 686 42.19 -15.41 28.76
N VAL A 687 41.54 -16.06 27.78
CA VAL A 687 40.23 -16.71 27.98
C VAL A 687 40.45 -18.05 28.70
N ASN A 688 40.62 -17.97 30.03
CA ASN A 688 40.77 -19.12 30.92
C ASN A 688 39.68 -20.18 30.64
N PRO A 689 40.02 -21.31 29.98
CA PRO A 689 39.01 -22.25 29.52
C PRO A 689 38.29 -22.88 30.72
N VAL A 690 37.02 -23.23 30.54
CA VAL A 690 36.30 -24.02 31.55
C VAL A 690 36.88 -25.44 31.51
N SER A 691 37.85 -25.69 32.39
CA SER A 691 38.47 -27.01 32.55
C SER A 691 37.44 -27.99 33.10
N LEU A 692 36.85 -28.75 32.18
CA LEU A 692 35.99 -29.89 32.47
C LEU A 692 36.87 -31.15 32.57
N PRO A 693 36.49 -32.18 33.35
CA PRO A 693 37.09 -33.51 33.22
C PRO A 693 36.94 -34.03 31.78
N PRO A 694 37.65 -35.10 31.37
CA PRO A 694 37.39 -35.77 30.10
C PRO A 694 35.90 -36.06 29.89
N PHE A 695 35.43 -36.03 28.64
CA PHE A 695 34.09 -36.54 28.35
C PHE A 695 34.19 -38.08 28.27
N PRO A 696 33.29 -38.87 28.91
CA PRO A 696 33.35 -40.32 28.85
C PRO A 696 33.28 -40.84 27.40
N GLU A 697 34.01 -41.92 27.11
CA GLU A 697 33.97 -42.54 25.79
C GLU A 697 32.56 -43.08 25.50
N ILE A 698 32.04 -42.78 24.31
CA ILE A 698 30.79 -43.36 23.78
C ILE A 698 31.19 -44.40 22.74
N ASP A 699 30.77 -45.64 22.95
CA ASP A 699 30.87 -46.71 21.95
C ASP A 699 29.56 -46.87 21.17
N GLU A 700 29.61 -47.56 20.02
CA GLU A 700 28.47 -47.73 19.10
C GLU A 700 27.38 -48.68 19.63
N SER A 701 27.57 -49.34 20.78
CA SER A 701 26.58 -50.19 21.44
C SER A 701 25.86 -49.54 22.63
N MET A 702 26.28 -48.33 23.02
CA MET A 702 25.69 -47.57 24.12
C MET A 702 24.25 -47.12 23.79
N PRO A 703 23.26 -47.33 24.68
CA PRO A 703 21.90 -46.84 24.49
C PRO A 703 21.83 -45.32 24.32
N ILE A 704 20.92 -44.84 23.47
CA ILE A 704 20.75 -43.41 23.18
C ILE A 704 20.34 -42.65 24.44
N GLU A 705 19.56 -43.28 25.31
CA GLU A 705 19.13 -42.79 26.61
C GLU A 705 20.34 -42.48 27.53
N ASP A 706 21.36 -43.34 27.53
CA ASP A 706 22.57 -43.18 28.33
C ASP A 706 23.49 -42.10 27.72
N VAL A 707 23.63 -42.06 26.39
CA VAL A 707 24.34 -40.97 25.68
C VAL A 707 23.70 -39.61 25.99
N LEU A 708 22.37 -39.53 25.98
CA LEU A 708 21.63 -38.31 26.34
C LEU A 708 21.79 -37.95 27.82
N LEU A 709 21.87 -38.94 28.73
CA LEU A 709 22.14 -38.73 30.14
C LEU A 709 23.55 -38.17 30.39
N LEU A 710 24.58 -38.70 29.71
CA LEU A 710 25.95 -38.17 29.75
C LEU A 710 26.03 -36.72 29.24
N LEU A 711 25.37 -36.42 28.12
CA LEU A 711 25.30 -35.05 27.58
C LEU A 711 24.56 -34.10 28.53
N LYS A 712 23.49 -34.55 29.18
CA LYS A 712 22.73 -33.78 30.18
C LYS A 712 23.61 -33.47 31.40
N GLN A 713 24.28 -34.46 31.99
CA GLN A 713 25.19 -34.28 33.12
C GLN A 713 26.34 -33.31 32.79
N ARG A 714 26.85 -33.37 31.55
CA ARG A 714 27.89 -32.46 31.06
C ARG A 714 27.42 -31.00 30.99
N LEU A 715 26.18 -30.78 30.53
CA LEU A 715 25.54 -29.47 30.50
C LEU A 715 25.24 -28.95 31.90
N GLU A 716 24.81 -29.80 32.83
CA GLU A 716 24.56 -29.43 34.22
C GLU A 716 25.85 -28.99 34.93
N LEU A 717 26.95 -29.75 34.78
CA LEU A 717 28.27 -29.38 35.30
C LEU A 717 28.78 -28.05 34.72
N LEU A 718 28.63 -27.82 33.42
CA LEU A 718 29.06 -26.57 32.78
C LEU A 718 28.26 -25.37 33.29
N ASN A 719 26.94 -25.51 33.46
CA ASN A 719 26.09 -24.47 34.04
C ASN A 719 26.44 -24.18 35.51
N GLN A 720 26.81 -25.19 36.30
CA GLN A 720 27.26 -24.99 37.68
C GLN A 720 28.55 -24.17 37.72
N ILE A 721 29.58 -24.53 36.93
CA ILE A 721 30.86 -23.80 36.92
C ILE A 721 30.68 -22.35 36.44
N VAL A 722 29.75 -22.10 35.50
CA VAL A 722 29.39 -20.74 35.07
C VAL A 722 28.73 -19.95 36.20
N ARG A 723 27.80 -20.55 36.95
CA ARG A 723 27.16 -19.91 38.12
C ARG A 723 28.16 -19.57 39.22
N GLU A 724 29.00 -20.53 39.62
CA GLU A 724 30.02 -20.32 40.65
C GLU A 724 31.08 -19.27 40.26
N LYS A 725 31.36 -19.09 38.95
CA LYS A 725 32.17 -17.98 38.45
C LYS A 725 31.43 -16.64 38.45
N SER A 726 30.10 -16.63 38.27
CA SER A 726 29.29 -15.41 38.30
C SER A 726 29.07 -14.86 39.72
N GLU A 727 28.93 -15.73 40.71
CA GLU A 727 28.72 -15.37 42.12
C GLU A 727 30.00 -14.94 42.86
N LYS A 728 31.17 -15.07 42.21
CA LYS A 728 32.49 -14.69 42.76
C LYS A 728 33.11 -13.45 42.09
N ARG A 729 32.31 -12.67 41.34
CA ARG A 729 32.70 -11.33 40.89
C ARG A 729 32.20 -10.27 41.90
N PRO A 730 33.07 -9.38 42.40
CA PRO A 730 32.65 -8.22 43.20
C PRO A 730 31.97 -7.13 42.34
#